data_AF-A0A7Z9Y0E3-F1
#
_entry.id   AF-A0A7Z9Y0E3-F1
#
_cell.length_a   1.000
_cell.length_b   1.000
_cell.length_c   1.000
_cell.angle_alpha   90.00
_cell.angle_beta   90.00
_cell.angle_gamma   90.00
#
_symmetry.space_group_name_H-M   'P 1'
#
loop_
_entity.id
_entity.type
_entity.pdbx_description
1 polymer ?
#
loop_
_entity_poly.entity_id
_entity_poly.type
_entity_poly.pdbx_seq_one_letter_code
_entity_poly.pdbx_strand_id
1 'polypeptide(L)'
;MPTAAIKTLKPHPAQMRTIYDLEALATLTLQIYERGLDNWQPVVASPNPGLSNAEGSQATPDGVAAYHIISGHRRHMAQLLAFALHDWAKERPDTEITIEVVRTMISTLVESLGALEKVITPLLAKYGNQEVDFVTFEGSRKAEILALQAANYGSEKPDALGVAHSFRQAVEAGATEEEIARNSGQHENYIRNHLALTEIPPELAQRIAAGELPMSVATAVADLPEPKRTGLSIFVLANEPGKLTAKSIKDCAAMLKKWSGLQMPLMTKHQSQRNVARALVRLWSQVVEKYPEDAYAAAAMLVYRNLHDEPWASKEKLTLWFQALGGDTYFSNGHFDKLSAGSINWTAVVEHLITEVSCDTCPIAQLPQQQLRSDLSKGQGGPLGMPCRVGETAPSTSSGQAKRCIHGLTATDPFDCRVPWDWSQHPDVVNEGGEYRVKSYEALLKAWQAQAEKEKAEDEAATAAETDTPAKSDGSVTVTQTDEISPAPNQTTAVTAPTPPPKDSPIVKQRARIADFMKRHEQLSANHPFATSCGHCRHRLDKSPTKDESVPHCAWAGRLRRVYFKVLESENKQAPHIPVCRQFAPNQTWDELIPAHSDPPGVPREWLKEQILHLVKDANRHGSEWNAFEFLTGRPMGANEKYSNWFSQQMESQGGDLSDAQMFTLFVWTHTEWQRARRGSFSLPVNSHGVQFATYQEREWQVHKSAKA
;
A
#
# COMPACT_ATOMS: atom_id res chain seq x y z
N MET A 1 23.14 -30.48 -53.93
CA MET A 1 23.17 -29.39 -52.94
C MET A 1 24.52 -28.71 -53.06
N PRO A 2 24.63 -27.38 -52.96
CA PRO A 2 25.94 -26.75 -52.80
C PRO A 2 26.61 -27.24 -51.51
N THR A 3 27.93 -27.39 -51.53
CA THR A 3 28.75 -27.55 -50.33
C THR A 3 29.39 -26.22 -49.96
N ALA A 4 29.61 -26.00 -48.67
CA ALA A 4 30.41 -24.88 -48.18
C ALA A 4 31.21 -25.29 -46.96
N ALA A 5 32.37 -24.66 -46.76
CA ALA A 5 33.14 -24.79 -45.54
C ALA A 5 32.28 -24.36 -44.34
N ILE A 6 32.19 -25.19 -43.30
CA ILE A 6 31.30 -24.99 -42.15
C ILE A 6 31.51 -23.63 -41.44
N LYS A 7 32.70 -23.03 -41.57
CA LYS A 7 33.02 -21.69 -41.04
C LYS A 7 32.30 -20.53 -41.73
N THR A 8 31.83 -20.71 -42.97
CA THR A 8 31.14 -19.67 -43.75
C THR A 8 29.65 -19.59 -43.43
N LEU A 9 29.10 -20.65 -42.83
CA LEU A 9 27.74 -20.69 -42.29
C LEU A 9 27.71 -20.00 -40.91
N LYS A 10 27.16 -18.80 -40.85
CA LYS A 10 27.05 -17.98 -39.65
C LYS A 10 25.64 -18.03 -39.05
N PRO A 11 25.49 -17.90 -37.72
CA PRO A 11 24.19 -17.73 -37.10
C PRO A 11 23.51 -16.47 -37.65
N HIS A 12 22.21 -16.55 -37.89
CA HIS A 12 21.43 -15.41 -38.34
C HIS A 12 21.28 -14.36 -37.21
N PRO A 13 21.37 -13.04 -37.48
CA PRO A 13 21.24 -12.00 -36.44
C PRO A 13 19.91 -12.03 -35.66
N ALA A 14 18.83 -12.47 -36.31
CA ALA A 14 17.51 -12.67 -35.71
C ALA A 14 17.30 -14.06 -35.08
N GLN A 15 18.38 -14.81 -34.80
CA GLN A 15 18.31 -16.13 -34.18
C GLN A 15 17.60 -16.04 -32.83
N MET A 16 16.56 -16.86 -32.66
CA MET A 16 15.72 -16.83 -31.46
C MET A 16 16.20 -17.77 -30.34
N ARG A 17 17.14 -18.68 -30.63
CA ARG A 17 17.69 -19.61 -29.64
C ARG A 17 19.03 -19.08 -29.11
N THR A 18 19.05 -18.65 -27.85
CA THR A 18 20.30 -18.39 -27.11
C THR A 18 20.60 -19.46 -26.06
N ILE A 19 19.67 -20.39 -25.83
CA ILE A 19 19.80 -21.47 -24.86
C ILE A 19 19.60 -22.81 -25.59
N TYR A 20 20.44 -23.78 -25.27
CA TYR A 20 20.42 -25.12 -25.87
C TYR A 20 20.29 -26.20 -24.81
N ASP A 21 19.45 -27.19 -25.07
CA ASP A 21 19.42 -28.43 -24.31
C ASP A 21 20.62 -29.30 -24.72
N LEU A 22 21.55 -29.50 -23.78
CA LEU A 22 22.76 -30.27 -24.01
C LEU A 22 22.45 -31.76 -24.26
N GLU A 23 21.39 -32.31 -23.68
CA GLU A 23 21.01 -33.72 -23.86
C GLU A 23 20.49 -33.95 -25.29
N ALA A 24 19.61 -33.06 -25.74
CA ALA A 24 19.09 -33.09 -27.09
C ALA A 24 20.18 -32.79 -28.14
N LEU A 25 21.18 -31.96 -27.79
CA LEU A 25 22.34 -31.71 -28.64
C LEU A 25 23.30 -32.91 -28.70
N ALA A 26 23.51 -33.62 -27.58
CA ALA A 26 24.32 -34.83 -27.53
C ALA A 26 23.70 -35.95 -28.39
N THR A 27 22.38 -36.13 -28.27
CA THR A 27 21.64 -37.10 -29.08
C THR A 27 21.79 -36.80 -30.58
N LEU A 28 21.63 -35.53 -30.97
CA LEU A 28 21.80 -35.11 -32.36
C LEU A 28 23.24 -35.28 -32.85
N THR A 29 24.22 -35.03 -31.98
CA THR A 29 25.65 -35.19 -32.28
C THR A 29 25.99 -36.66 -32.55
N LEU A 30 25.49 -37.58 -31.71
CA LEU A 30 25.69 -39.02 -31.92
C LEU A 30 25.06 -39.48 -33.23
N GLN A 31 23.82 -39.05 -33.53
CA GLN A 31 23.16 -39.38 -34.79
C GLN A 31 23.97 -38.92 -36.00
N ILE A 32 24.45 -37.68 -35.99
CA ILE A 32 25.26 -37.13 -37.08
C ILE A 32 26.62 -37.83 -37.17
N TYR A 33 27.21 -38.23 -36.05
CA TYR A 33 28.44 -39.02 -36.03
C TYR A 33 28.24 -40.38 -36.72
N GLU A 34 27.13 -41.07 -36.46
CA GLU A 34 26.85 -42.41 -37.01
C GLU A 34 26.45 -42.40 -38.48
N ARG A 35 25.62 -41.42 -38.91
CA ARG A 35 24.99 -41.45 -40.24
C ARG A 35 25.26 -40.23 -41.12
N GLY A 36 25.97 -39.23 -40.61
CA GLY A 36 26.12 -37.93 -41.26
C GLY A 36 24.85 -37.07 -41.18
N LEU A 37 24.85 -35.95 -41.89
CA LEU A 37 23.67 -35.08 -42.00
C LEU A 37 22.62 -35.71 -42.92
N ASP A 38 21.39 -35.72 -42.45
CA ASP A 38 20.26 -36.21 -43.22
C ASP A 38 19.94 -35.33 -44.44
N ASN A 39 20.01 -35.91 -45.63
CA ASN A 39 19.66 -35.22 -46.89
C ASN A 39 18.23 -34.67 -46.92
N TRP A 40 17.32 -35.28 -46.16
CA TRP A 40 15.91 -34.85 -46.06
C TRP A 40 15.68 -33.75 -45.03
N GLN A 41 16.69 -33.41 -44.21
CA GLN A 41 16.69 -32.25 -43.29
C GLN A 41 17.98 -31.42 -43.45
N PRO A 42 18.22 -30.80 -44.61
CA PRO A 42 19.43 -30.04 -44.85
C PRO A 42 19.55 -28.81 -43.92
N VAL A 43 20.76 -28.27 -43.83
CA VAL A 43 20.97 -26.90 -43.35
C VAL A 43 20.48 -25.95 -44.45
N VAL A 44 19.65 -24.97 -44.09
CA VAL A 44 19.14 -23.96 -45.04
C VAL A 44 19.79 -22.63 -44.71
N ALA A 45 20.38 -21.96 -45.68
CA ALA A 45 21.09 -20.70 -45.47
C ALA A 45 20.86 -19.71 -46.61
N SER A 46 20.83 -18.40 -46.32
CA SER A 46 20.80 -17.35 -47.33
C SER A 46 22.15 -16.63 -47.44
N PRO A 47 22.48 -16.05 -48.61
CA PRO A 47 23.67 -15.21 -48.76
C PRO A 47 23.65 -14.02 -47.79
N ASN A 48 24.80 -13.65 -47.22
CA ASN A 48 24.91 -12.47 -46.37
C ASN A 48 25.11 -11.20 -47.23
N PRO A 49 24.11 -10.29 -47.34
CA PRO A 49 24.21 -9.11 -48.20
C PRO A 49 25.28 -8.10 -47.75
N GLY A 50 25.71 -8.14 -46.49
CA GLY A 50 26.75 -7.23 -45.95
C GLY A 50 28.17 -7.54 -46.42
N LEU A 51 28.37 -8.65 -47.14
CA LEU A 51 29.69 -9.09 -47.65
C LEU A 51 29.69 -9.33 -49.16
N SER A 52 28.54 -9.26 -49.83
CA SER A 52 28.44 -9.52 -51.28
C SER A 52 28.51 -8.26 -52.15
N ASN A 53 28.26 -7.06 -51.59
CA ASN A 53 27.99 -5.85 -52.39
C ASN A 53 28.82 -4.61 -52.05
N ALA A 54 29.84 -4.67 -51.17
CA ALA A 54 30.73 -3.53 -51.02
C ALA A 54 31.87 -3.65 -52.05
N GLU A 55 31.82 -2.79 -53.07
CA GLU A 55 32.97 -2.46 -53.91
C GLU A 55 34.15 -2.09 -52.99
N GLY A 56 35.02 -3.06 -52.70
CA GLY A 56 36.18 -2.90 -51.82
C GLY A 56 36.08 -3.51 -50.42
N SER A 57 35.02 -4.22 -50.01
CA SER A 57 35.05 -4.95 -48.73
C SER A 57 35.84 -6.25 -48.87
N GLN A 58 36.89 -6.38 -48.05
CA GLN A 58 37.69 -7.59 -47.93
C GLN A 58 36.79 -8.81 -47.81
N ALA A 59 36.81 -9.65 -48.84
CA ALA A 59 36.45 -11.05 -48.69
C ALA A 59 37.16 -11.59 -47.45
N THR A 60 36.59 -12.62 -46.82
CA THR A 60 37.41 -13.48 -45.96
C THR A 60 38.71 -13.81 -46.71
N PRO A 61 39.87 -14.03 -46.06
CA PRO A 61 41.15 -14.27 -46.74
C PRO A 61 41.10 -15.32 -47.86
N ASP A 62 40.06 -16.17 -47.86
CA ASP A 62 39.78 -17.26 -48.79
C ASP A 62 38.73 -16.94 -49.90
N GLY A 63 38.18 -15.73 -50.02
CA GLY A 63 37.30 -15.37 -51.14
C GLY A 63 35.88 -15.95 -51.12
N VAL A 64 35.46 -16.67 -50.05
CA VAL A 64 34.18 -17.38 -50.00
C VAL A 64 33.07 -16.51 -49.38
N ALA A 65 31.92 -16.41 -50.06
CA ALA A 65 30.73 -15.72 -49.58
C ALA A 65 30.24 -16.32 -48.25
N ALA A 66 29.95 -15.47 -47.27
CA ALA A 66 29.37 -15.89 -46.00
C ALA A 66 27.84 -16.06 -46.14
N TYR A 67 27.28 -17.04 -45.45
CA TYR A 67 25.85 -17.34 -45.45
C TYR A 67 25.27 -17.25 -44.05
N HIS A 68 24.02 -16.81 -43.92
CA HIS A 68 23.27 -16.88 -42.66
C HIS A 68 22.38 -18.11 -42.61
N ILE A 69 22.49 -18.89 -41.54
CA ILE A 69 21.68 -20.09 -41.32
C ILE A 69 20.24 -19.69 -40.98
N ILE A 70 19.28 -20.08 -41.82
CA ILE A 70 17.84 -19.89 -41.61
C ILE A 70 17.23 -21.10 -40.92
N SER A 71 17.67 -22.31 -41.26
CA SER A 71 17.21 -23.55 -40.62
C SER A 71 18.35 -24.53 -40.43
N GLY A 72 18.29 -25.30 -39.35
CA GLY A 72 19.31 -26.31 -39.04
C GLY A 72 20.51 -25.79 -38.25
N HIS A 73 20.38 -24.70 -37.49
CA HIS A 73 21.47 -24.20 -36.65
C HIS A 73 21.95 -25.23 -35.61
N ARG A 74 21.05 -26.03 -35.04
CA ARG A 74 21.42 -27.17 -34.18
C ARG A 74 22.20 -28.25 -34.91
N ARG A 75 21.81 -28.56 -36.15
CA ARG A 75 22.52 -29.52 -37.02
C ARG A 75 23.92 -29.02 -37.35
N HIS A 76 24.08 -27.72 -37.61
CA HIS A 76 25.38 -27.07 -37.79
C HIS A 76 26.29 -27.21 -36.55
N MET A 77 25.78 -26.95 -35.35
CA MET A 77 26.57 -27.15 -34.12
C MET A 77 26.88 -28.62 -33.84
N ALA A 78 25.90 -29.51 -34.01
CA ALA A 78 26.08 -30.94 -33.80
C ALA A 78 27.07 -31.55 -34.82
N GLN A 79 27.13 -31.03 -36.05
CA GLN A 79 28.15 -31.41 -37.04
C GLN A 79 29.57 -31.05 -36.58
N LEU A 80 29.77 -29.85 -36.01
CA LEU A 80 31.07 -29.46 -35.45
C LEU A 80 31.48 -30.38 -34.29
N LEU A 81 30.54 -30.72 -33.42
CA LEU A 81 30.78 -31.64 -32.31
C LEU A 81 31.04 -33.07 -32.79
N ALA A 82 30.37 -33.50 -33.87
CA ALA A 82 30.60 -34.80 -34.47
C ALA A 82 32.00 -34.90 -35.09
N PHE A 83 32.55 -33.83 -35.67
CA PHE A 83 33.94 -33.79 -36.12
C PHE A 83 34.94 -33.95 -34.95
N ALA A 84 34.67 -33.29 -33.83
CA ALA A 84 35.46 -33.47 -32.61
C ALA A 84 35.38 -34.91 -32.08
N LEU A 85 34.18 -35.49 -32.11
CA LEU A 85 33.95 -36.86 -31.68
C LEU A 85 34.67 -37.88 -32.57
N HIS A 86 34.75 -37.65 -33.89
CA HIS A 86 35.55 -38.47 -34.81
C HIS A 86 37.03 -38.49 -34.44
N ASP A 87 37.62 -37.33 -34.13
CA ASP A 87 39.02 -37.28 -33.71
C ASP A 87 39.22 -37.97 -32.35
N TRP A 88 38.31 -37.75 -31.40
CA TRP A 88 38.34 -38.38 -30.09
C TRP A 88 38.24 -39.92 -30.18
N ALA A 89 37.38 -40.43 -31.06
CA ALA A 89 37.18 -41.85 -31.31
C ALA A 89 38.40 -42.50 -31.98
N LYS A 90 39.07 -41.79 -32.90
CA LYS A 90 40.32 -42.27 -33.53
C LYS A 90 41.44 -42.49 -32.53
N GLU A 91 41.50 -41.68 -31.46
CA GLU A 91 42.47 -41.84 -30.38
C GLU A 91 42.12 -43.00 -29.44
N ARG A 92 40.89 -43.53 -29.50
CA ARG A 92 40.33 -44.54 -28.58
C ARG A 92 39.57 -45.63 -29.35
N PRO A 93 40.24 -46.42 -30.20
CA PRO A 93 39.59 -47.38 -31.08
C PRO A 93 38.82 -48.48 -30.34
N ASP A 94 39.21 -48.79 -29.10
CA ASP A 94 38.58 -49.84 -28.28
C ASP A 94 37.37 -49.35 -27.48
N THR A 95 37.01 -48.06 -27.56
CA THR A 95 35.89 -47.48 -26.81
C THR A 95 34.66 -47.37 -27.70
N GLU A 96 33.56 -48.02 -27.29
CA GLU A 96 32.27 -47.87 -27.95
C GLU A 96 31.72 -46.45 -27.72
N ILE A 97 31.30 -45.78 -28.80
CA ILE A 97 30.75 -44.43 -28.75
C ILE A 97 29.27 -44.50 -28.38
N THR A 98 28.96 -44.41 -27.09
CA THR A 98 27.58 -44.36 -26.60
C THR A 98 27.10 -42.93 -26.35
N ILE A 99 25.80 -42.75 -26.13
CA ILE A 99 25.22 -41.45 -25.79
C ILE A 99 25.83 -40.86 -24.50
N GLU A 100 26.17 -41.70 -23.52
CA GLU A 100 26.81 -41.27 -22.27
C GLU A 100 28.20 -40.68 -22.50
N VAL A 101 28.96 -41.24 -23.45
CA VAL A 101 30.27 -40.73 -23.86
C VAL A 101 30.12 -39.34 -24.47
N VAL A 102 29.20 -39.19 -25.42
CA VAL A 102 28.94 -37.91 -26.10
C VAL A 102 28.44 -36.85 -25.11
N ARG A 103 27.51 -37.22 -24.23
CA ARG A 103 27.00 -36.34 -23.16
C ARG A 103 28.12 -35.88 -22.24
N THR A 104 28.98 -36.80 -21.80
CA THR A 104 30.12 -36.49 -20.93
C THR A 104 31.11 -35.57 -21.64
N MET A 105 31.42 -35.84 -22.91
CA MET A 105 32.30 -35.00 -23.73
C MET A 105 31.76 -33.57 -23.84
N ILE A 106 30.50 -33.41 -24.24
CA ILE A 106 29.88 -32.08 -24.41
C ILE A 106 29.80 -31.35 -23.07
N SER A 107 29.35 -32.03 -22.00
CA SER A 107 29.25 -31.42 -20.67
C SER A 107 30.61 -30.96 -20.15
N THR A 108 31.65 -31.79 -20.28
CA THR A 108 33.02 -31.45 -19.86
C THR A 108 33.55 -30.25 -20.64
N LEU A 109 33.31 -30.19 -21.96
CA LEU A 109 33.71 -29.04 -22.79
C LEU A 109 32.99 -27.76 -22.36
N VAL A 110 31.67 -27.82 -22.16
CA VAL A 110 30.86 -26.68 -21.74
C VAL A 110 31.25 -26.21 -20.33
N GLU A 111 31.48 -27.13 -19.39
CA GLU A 111 31.95 -26.81 -18.03
C GLU A 111 33.33 -26.15 -18.05
N SER A 112 34.25 -26.65 -18.87
CA SER A 112 35.62 -26.11 -18.95
C SER A 112 35.70 -24.70 -19.54
N LEU A 113 34.82 -24.37 -20.50
CA LEU A 113 34.80 -23.08 -21.20
C LEU A 113 33.69 -22.15 -20.70
N GLY A 114 32.77 -22.65 -19.87
CA GLY A 114 31.67 -21.95 -19.22
C GLY A 114 30.40 -21.78 -20.06
N ALA A 115 30.44 -21.93 -21.39
CA ALA A 115 29.26 -21.79 -22.26
C ALA A 115 29.45 -22.53 -23.60
N LEU A 116 28.36 -22.97 -24.23
CA LEU A 116 28.40 -23.68 -25.50
C LEU A 116 28.98 -22.81 -26.64
N GLU A 117 28.65 -21.52 -26.70
CA GLU A 117 29.18 -20.61 -27.73
C GLU A 117 30.72 -20.51 -27.68
N LYS A 118 31.29 -20.61 -26.47
CA LYS A 118 32.74 -20.60 -26.26
C LYS A 118 33.40 -21.90 -26.71
N VAL A 119 32.68 -23.03 -26.70
CA VAL A 119 33.12 -24.32 -27.27
C VAL A 119 33.16 -24.26 -28.80
N ILE A 120 32.22 -23.57 -29.43
CA ILE A 120 32.12 -23.50 -30.89
C ILE A 120 33.31 -22.77 -31.52
N THR A 121 33.87 -21.75 -30.87
CA THR A 121 35.00 -20.96 -31.39
C THR A 121 36.25 -21.80 -31.69
N PRO A 122 36.82 -22.58 -30.75
CA PRO A 122 37.96 -23.45 -31.03
C PRO A 122 37.63 -24.59 -32.01
N LEU A 123 36.40 -25.10 -31.99
CA LEU A 123 35.96 -26.11 -32.96
C LEU A 123 35.92 -25.56 -34.39
N LEU A 124 35.45 -24.32 -34.56
CA LEU A 124 35.49 -23.63 -35.86
C LEU A 124 36.92 -23.35 -36.31
N ALA A 125 37.86 -23.07 -35.38
CA ALA A 125 39.27 -22.89 -35.74
C ALA A 125 39.90 -24.20 -36.25
N LYS A 126 39.56 -25.35 -35.65
CA LYS A 126 40.12 -26.66 -36.02
C LYS A 126 39.42 -27.29 -37.24
N TYR A 127 38.09 -27.24 -37.28
CA TYR A 127 37.26 -27.97 -38.26
C TYR A 127 36.57 -27.06 -39.28
N GLY A 128 36.81 -25.75 -39.23
CA GLY A 128 36.09 -24.76 -40.04
C GLY A 128 36.17 -24.94 -41.56
N ASN A 129 37.22 -25.60 -42.06
CA ASN A 129 37.42 -25.87 -43.48
C ASN A 129 36.71 -27.13 -43.98
N GLN A 130 36.11 -27.93 -43.08
CA GLN A 130 35.35 -29.11 -43.50
C GLN A 130 34.06 -28.69 -44.20
N GLU A 131 33.74 -29.37 -45.29
CA GLU A 131 32.57 -29.06 -46.11
C GLU A 131 31.31 -29.70 -45.56
N VAL A 132 30.19 -28.98 -45.72
CA VAL A 132 28.85 -29.43 -45.33
C VAL A 132 27.86 -29.10 -46.45
N ASP A 133 26.96 -30.04 -46.72
CA ASP A 133 25.83 -29.83 -47.63
C ASP A 133 24.80 -28.86 -47.04
N PHE A 134 24.36 -27.91 -47.85
CA PHE A 134 23.30 -26.97 -47.47
C PHE A 134 22.39 -26.63 -48.65
N VAL A 135 21.25 -26.01 -48.35
CA VAL A 135 20.31 -25.50 -49.35
C VAL A 135 20.26 -23.99 -49.26
N THR A 136 20.39 -23.33 -50.41
CA THR A 136 20.27 -21.88 -50.50
C THR A 136 18.80 -21.48 -50.37
N PHE A 137 18.52 -20.52 -49.48
CA PHE A 137 17.22 -19.89 -49.40
C PHE A 137 17.16 -18.66 -50.29
N GLU A 138 16.07 -18.53 -51.05
CA GLU A 138 15.78 -17.38 -51.89
C GLU A 138 14.58 -16.63 -51.33
N GLY A 139 14.76 -15.35 -51.01
CA GLY A 139 13.69 -14.53 -50.49
C GLY A 139 14.15 -13.15 -50.04
N SER A 140 13.18 -12.31 -49.69
CA SER A 140 13.45 -11.01 -49.06
C SER A 140 13.91 -11.18 -47.61
N ARG A 141 14.52 -10.14 -47.03
CA ARG A 141 14.90 -10.12 -45.60
C ARG A 141 13.75 -10.48 -44.66
N LYS A 142 12.54 -10.01 -44.98
CA LYS A 142 11.31 -10.37 -44.26
C LYS A 142 11.04 -11.88 -44.33
N ALA A 143 11.09 -12.46 -45.53
CA ALA A 143 10.86 -13.87 -45.75
C ALA A 143 11.92 -14.75 -45.06
N GLU A 144 13.18 -14.33 -45.03
CA GLU A 144 14.26 -15.00 -44.29
C GLU A 144 13.94 -15.11 -42.79
N ILE A 145 13.57 -13.99 -42.16
CA ILE A 145 13.29 -13.96 -40.71
C ILE A 145 12.03 -14.75 -40.38
N LEU A 146 10.98 -14.65 -41.20
CA LEU A 146 9.77 -15.45 -41.01
C LEU A 146 10.05 -16.95 -41.17
N ALA A 147 10.85 -17.34 -42.17
CA ALA A 147 11.25 -18.74 -42.36
C ALA A 147 12.08 -19.25 -41.16
N LEU A 148 13.01 -18.43 -40.65
CA LEU A 148 13.78 -18.72 -39.45
C LEU A 148 12.89 -18.93 -38.22
N GLN A 149 11.88 -18.07 -38.02
CA GLN A 149 10.93 -18.20 -36.91
C GLN A 149 10.10 -19.47 -37.03
N ALA A 150 9.54 -19.74 -38.21
CA ALA A 150 8.74 -20.94 -38.46
C ALA A 150 9.54 -22.23 -38.25
N ALA A 151 10.82 -22.25 -38.65
CA ALA A 151 11.70 -23.41 -38.47
C ALA A 151 12.07 -23.67 -36.99
N ASN A 152 12.03 -22.65 -36.15
CA ASN A 152 12.48 -22.75 -34.75
C ASN A 152 11.33 -22.90 -33.74
N TYR A 153 10.11 -22.48 -34.09
CA TYR A 153 8.91 -22.63 -33.26
C TYR A 153 8.49 -24.11 -33.13
N GLY A 154 8.12 -24.54 -31.91
CA GLY A 154 7.40 -25.81 -31.66
C GLY A 154 8.21 -27.03 -31.22
N SER A 155 9.53 -26.97 -31.10
CA SER A 155 10.36 -28.17 -30.79
C SER A 155 11.03 -28.20 -29.42
N GLU A 156 11.08 -27.10 -28.67
CA GLU A 156 11.77 -27.00 -27.36
C GLU A 156 11.24 -25.81 -26.55
N LYS A 157 11.60 -25.72 -25.26
CA LYS A 157 11.20 -24.60 -24.38
C LYS A 157 11.71 -23.29 -25.01
N PRO A 158 10.81 -22.35 -25.37
CA PRO A 158 11.20 -21.14 -26.07
C PRO A 158 12.01 -20.23 -25.15
N ASP A 159 13.15 -19.76 -25.65
CA ASP A 159 13.88 -18.63 -25.07
C ASP A 159 13.08 -17.35 -25.30
N ALA A 160 12.40 -16.88 -24.27
CA ALA A 160 11.49 -15.74 -24.37
C ALA A 160 12.18 -14.46 -24.86
N LEU A 161 13.43 -14.21 -24.46
CA LEU A 161 14.18 -13.01 -24.87
C LEU A 161 14.69 -13.15 -26.31
N GLY A 162 15.19 -14.33 -26.68
CA GLY A 162 15.57 -14.61 -28.07
C GLY A 162 14.38 -14.54 -29.03
N VAL A 163 13.22 -15.04 -28.62
CA VAL A 163 11.96 -14.90 -29.37
C VAL A 163 11.57 -13.43 -29.52
N ALA A 164 11.62 -12.65 -28.43
CA ALA A 164 11.32 -11.22 -28.45
C ALA A 164 12.24 -10.45 -29.41
N HIS A 165 13.54 -10.73 -29.38
CA HIS A 165 14.53 -10.18 -30.31
C HIS A 165 14.20 -10.54 -31.77
N SER A 166 13.92 -11.81 -32.05
CA SER A 166 13.57 -12.25 -33.40
C SER A 166 12.30 -11.59 -33.93
N PHE A 167 11.27 -11.43 -33.09
CA PHE A 167 10.05 -10.71 -33.46
C PHE A 167 10.31 -9.23 -33.75
N ARG A 168 11.15 -8.56 -32.96
CA ARG A 168 11.55 -7.17 -33.20
C ARG A 168 12.24 -7.02 -34.55
N GLN A 169 13.17 -7.92 -34.87
CA GLN A 169 13.86 -7.97 -36.16
C GLN A 169 12.89 -8.19 -37.34
N ALA A 170 11.84 -9.00 -37.16
CA ALA A 170 10.82 -9.19 -38.19
C ALA A 170 10.00 -7.91 -38.44
N VAL A 171 9.61 -7.21 -37.37
CA VAL A 171 8.90 -5.92 -37.46
C VAL A 171 9.77 -4.87 -38.15
N GLU A 172 11.05 -4.78 -37.80
CA GLU A 172 12.03 -3.89 -38.45
C GLU A 172 12.23 -4.22 -39.94
N ALA A 173 12.11 -5.49 -40.32
CA ALA A 173 12.12 -5.93 -41.72
C ALA A 173 10.79 -5.71 -42.46
N GLY A 174 9.79 -5.09 -41.82
CA GLY A 174 8.50 -4.75 -42.41
C GLY A 174 7.42 -5.81 -42.28
N ALA A 175 7.54 -6.77 -41.37
CA ALA A 175 6.46 -7.70 -41.02
C ALA A 175 5.46 -7.06 -40.07
N THR A 176 4.18 -7.38 -40.23
CA THR A 176 3.14 -6.98 -39.25
C THR A 176 3.04 -7.98 -38.10
N GLU A 177 2.51 -7.55 -36.94
CA GLU A 177 2.25 -8.45 -35.81
C GLU A 177 1.37 -9.66 -36.22
N GLU A 178 0.38 -9.43 -37.10
CA GLU A 178 -0.51 -10.46 -37.62
C GLU A 178 0.23 -11.46 -38.54
N GLU A 179 1.11 -10.98 -39.41
CA GLU A 179 1.95 -11.84 -40.26
C GLU A 179 2.84 -12.75 -39.41
N ILE A 180 3.47 -12.20 -38.38
CA ILE A 180 4.34 -12.96 -37.44
C ILE A 180 3.51 -13.99 -36.65
N ALA A 181 2.34 -13.59 -36.14
CA ALA A 181 1.43 -14.46 -35.41
C ALA A 181 0.99 -15.67 -36.27
N ARG A 182 0.54 -15.40 -37.49
CA ARG A 182 0.11 -16.43 -38.45
C ARG A 182 1.26 -17.38 -38.82
N ASN A 183 2.45 -16.84 -39.04
CA ASN A 183 3.63 -17.61 -39.42
C ASN A 183 4.17 -18.50 -38.28
N SER A 184 4.06 -18.05 -37.03
CA SER A 184 4.52 -18.81 -35.84
C SER A 184 3.44 -19.70 -35.23
N GLY A 185 2.20 -19.66 -35.74
CA GLY A 185 1.07 -20.40 -35.17
C GLY A 185 0.65 -19.90 -33.78
N GLN A 186 0.89 -18.62 -33.49
CA GLN A 186 0.58 -17.98 -32.20
C GLN A 186 -0.53 -16.94 -32.35
N HIS A 187 -1.09 -16.50 -31.22
CA HIS A 187 -2.04 -15.38 -31.20
C HIS A 187 -1.30 -14.03 -31.20
N GLU A 188 -1.90 -12.98 -31.76
CA GLU A 188 -1.30 -11.62 -31.78
C GLU A 188 -0.91 -11.12 -30.39
N ASN A 189 -1.72 -11.41 -29.36
CA ASN A 189 -1.41 -11.04 -27.97
C ASN A 189 -0.10 -11.68 -27.48
N TYR A 190 0.22 -12.88 -27.95
CA TYR A 190 1.49 -13.53 -27.63
C TYR A 190 2.66 -12.75 -28.25
N ILE A 191 2.53 -12.33 -29.52
CA ILE A 191 3.54 -11.52 -30.22
C ILE A 191 3.75 -10.18 -29.50
N ARG A 192 2.66 -9.46 -29.22
CA ARG A 192 2.71 -8.15 -28.53
C ARG A 192 3.39 -8.24 -27.17
N ASN A 193 3.07 -9.28 -26.40
CA ASN A 193 3.68 -9.50 -25.09
C ASN A 193 5.20 -9.74 -25.18
N HIS A 194 5.68 -10.44 -26.22
CA HIS A 194 7.11 -10.66 -26.44
C HIS A 194 7.80 -9.40 -26.97
N LEU A 195 7.17 -8.67 -27.90
CA LEU A 195 7.68 -7.37 -28.35
C LEU A 195 7.86 -6.40 -27.19
N ALA A 196 6.91 -6.37 -26.23
CA ALA A 196 7.01 -5.54 -25.03
C ALA A 196 8.25 -5.85 -24.17
N LEU A 197 8.80 -7.07 -24.20
CA LEU A 197 10.05 -7.38 -23.48
C LEU A 197 11.26 -6.60 -24.00
N THR A 198 11.24 -6.20 -25.27
CA THR A 198 12.30 -5.37 -25.87
C THR A 198 12.15 -3.88 -25.58
N GLU A 199 11.04 -3.47 -24.96
CA GLU A 199 10.71 -2.07 -24.68
C GLU A 199 10.82 -1.69 -23.20
N ILE A 200 11.06 -2.68 -22.34
CA ILE A 200 11.25 -2.53 -20.89
C ILE A 200 12.72 -2.72 -20.50
N PRO A 201 13.13 -2.27 -19.31
CA PRO A 201 14.51 -2.46 -18.85
C PRO A 201 14.95 -3.94 -18.85
N PRO A 202 16.20 -4.25 -19.24
CA PRO A 202 16.68 -5.62 -19.40
C PRO A 202 16.54 -6.50 -18.15
N GLU A 203 16.81 -5.93 -16.97
CA GLU A 203 16.68 -6.65 -15.70
C GLU A 203 15.23 -7.11 -15.44
N LEU A 204 14.25 -6.27 -15.78
CA LEU A 204 12.84 -6.62 -15.66
C LEU A 204 12.43 -7.67 -16.69
N ALA A 205 12.91 -7.55 -17.93
CA ALA A 205 12.68 -8.54 -18.98
C ALA A 205 13.24 -9.92 -18.59
N GLN A 206 14.42 -9.96 -17.95
CA GLN A 206 15.02 -11.19 -17.44
C GLN A 206 14.18 -11.84 -16.33
N ARG A 207 13.66 -11.07 -15.36
CA ARG A 207 12.77 -11.62 -14.31
C ARG A 207 11.47 -12.19 -14.89
N ILE A 208 10.92 -11.56 -15.92
CA ILE A 208 9.75 -12.10 -16.64
C ILE A 208 10.11 -13.38 -17.40
N ALA A 209 11.25 -13.39 -18.11
CA ALA A 209 11.73 -14.57 -18.85
C ALA A 209 12.06 -15.75 -17.93
N ALA A 210 12.56 -15.49 -16.72
CA ALA A 210 12.79 -16.49 -15.67
C ALA A 210 11.50 -17.05 -15.06
N GLY A 211 10.34 -16.42 -15.34
CA GLY A 211 9.03 -16.84 -14.82
C GLY A 211 8.70 -16.30 -13.42
N GLU A 212 9.49 -15.37 -12.88
CA GLU A 212 9.20 -14.71 -11.60
C GLU A 212 7.97 -13.80 -11.69
N LEU A 213 7.74 -13.25 -12.88
CA LEU A 213 6.59 -12.40 -13.21
C LEU A 213 5.95 -12.92 -14.51
N PRO A 214 4.61 -12.86 -14.64
CA PRO A 214 3.95 -13.33 -15.85
C PRO A 214 4.17 -12.35 -17.00
N MET A 215 4.24 -12.89 -18.22
CA MET A 215 4.49 -12.15 -19.45
C MET A 215 3.61 -10.91 -19.65
N SER A 216 2.35 -10.98 -19.20
CA SER A 216 1.40 -9.87 -19.30
C SER A 216 1.80 -8.59 -18.52
N VAL A 217 2.82 -8.66 -17.65
CA VAL A 217 3.40 -7.48 -16.99
C VAL A 217 4.22 -6.64 -17.97
N ALA A 218 4.90 -7.28 -18.94
CA ALA A 218 5.75 -6.58 -19.91
C ALA A 218 4.96 -5.50 -20.66
N THR A 219 3.82 -5.88 -21.23
CA THR A 219 2.94 -4.97 -21.98
C THR A 219 2.40 -3.84 -21.11
N ALA A 220 2.00 -4.13 -19.87
CA ALA A 220 1.47 -3.12 -18.97
C ALA A 220 2.50 -2.04 -18.62
N VAL A 221 3.78 -2.42 -18.51
CA VAL A 221 4.88 -1.49 -18.26
C VAL A 221 5.28 -0.77 -19.55
N ALA A 222 5.43 -1.49 -20.67
CA ALA A 222 5.78 -0.92 -21.97
C ALA A 222 4.76 0.12 -22.47
N ASP A 223 3.47 -0.06 -22.18
CA ASP A 223 2.40 0.88 -22.54
C ASP A 223 2.51 2.25 -21.84
N LEU A 224 3.41 2.41 -20.88
CA LEU A 224 3.68 3.69 -20.23
C LEU A 224 4.67 4.53 -21.05
N PRO A 225 4.45 5.86 -21.15
CA PRO A 225 5.46 6.76 -21.68
C PRO A 225 6.61 6.93 -20.69
N GLU A 226 7.80 7.27 -21.19
CA GLU A 226 8.86 7.77 -20.31
C GLU A 226 8.45 9.12 -19.68
N PRO A 227 8.89 9.42 -18.45
CA PRO A 227 9.74 8.62 -17.54
C PRO A 227 8.98 7.60 -16.66
N LYS A 228 7.66 7.46 -16.86
CA LYS A 228 6.80 6.63 -15.99
C LYS A 228 7.08 5.14 -16.12
N ARG A 229 7.46 4.71 -17.33
CA ARG A 229 7.87 3.33 -17.63
C ARG A 229 9.06 2.93 -16.77
N THR A 230 10.16 3.69 -16.86
CA THR A 230 11.37 3.43 -16.09
C THR A 230 11.11 3.53 -14.58
N GLY A 231 10.36 4.54 -14.12
CA GLY A 231 9.99 4.64 -12.71
C GLY A 231 9.21 3.43 -12.18
N LEU A 232 8.22 2.93 -12.94
CA LEU A 232 7.51 1.70 -12.55
C LEU A 232 8.43 0.48 -12.57
N SER A 233 9.35 0.38 -13.53
CA SER A 233 10.34 -0.70 -13.57
C SER A 233 11.26 -0.69 -12.35
N ILE A 234 11.78 0.48 -11.94
CA ILE A 234 12.60 0.63 -10.72
C ILE A 234 11.80 0.15 -9.51
N PHE A 235 10.54 0.55 -9.36
CA PHE A 235 9.69 0.10 -8.27
C PHE A 235 9.51 -1.43 -8.27
N VAL A 236 9.27 -2.05 -9.43
CA VAL A 236 9.11 -3.51 -9.53
C VAL A 236 10.43 -4.23 -9.19
N LEU A 237 11.56 -3.71 -9.67
CA LEU A 237 12.89 -4.28 -9.44
C LEU A 237 13.34 -4.17 -7.99
N ALA A 238 13.00 -3.06 -7.31
CA ALA A 238 13.28 -2.86 -5.90
C ALA A 238 12.54 -3.82 -4.96
N ASN A 239 11.50 -4.51 -5.45
CA ASN A 239 10.75 -5.49 -4.68
C ASN A 239 11.20 -6.93 -4.97
N GLU A 240 11.27 -7.74 -3.91
CA GLU A 240 11.57 -9.16 -4.00
C GLU A 240 10.55 -9.93 -4.87
N PRO A 241 10.99 -11.00 -5.56
CA PRO A 241 10.08 -11.81 -6.37
C PRO A 241 8.93 -12.34 -5.51
N GLY A 242 7.70 -12.26 -6.01
CA GLY A 242 6.50 -12.77 -5.32
C GLY A 242 5.83 -11.82 -4.31
N LYS A 243 6.48 -10.72 -3.89
CA LYS A 243 5.82 -9.69 -3.04
C LYS A 243 4.83 -8.84 -3.83
N LEU A 244 5.13 -8.58 -5.11
CA LEU A 244 4.24 -7.87 -6.01
C LEU A 244 3.45 -8.84 -6.88
N THR A 245 2.14 -8.69 -6.88
CA THR A 245 1.28 -9.46 -7.80
C THR A 245 1.23 -8.78 -9.17
N ALA A 246 1.07 -9.56 -10.24
CA ALA A 246 0.88 -9.01 -11.58
C ALA A 246 -0.33 -8.08 -11.66
N LYS A 247 -1.38 -8.36 -10.89
CA LYS A 247 -2.55 -7.49 -10.78
C LYS A 247 -2.17 -6.13 -10.20
N SER A 248 -1.46 -6.11 -9.07
CA SER A 248 -1.05 -4.84 -8.46
C SER A 248 -0.13 -4.02 -9.35
N ILE A 249 0.77 -4.64 -10.13
CA ILE A 249 1.63 -3.92 -11.07
C ILE A 249 0.80 -3.30 -12.19
N LYS A 250 -0.17 -4.04 -12.74
CA LYS A 250 -1.09 -3.53 -13.77
C LYS A 250 -1.98 -2.41 -13.26
N ASP A 251 -2.48 -2.52 -12.03
CA ASP A 251 -3.28 -1.48 -11.38
C ASP A 251 -2.43 -0.20 -11.20
N CYS A 252 -1.16 -0.34 -10.78
CA CYS A 252 -0.22 0.78 -10.71
C CYS A 252 0.03 1.42 -12.07
N ALA A 253 0.28 0.62 -13.11
CA ALA A 253 0.47 1.12 -14.47
C ALA A 253 -0.77 1.87 -14.98
N ALA A 254 -1.97 1.31 -14.78
CA ALA A 254 -3.23 1.95 -15.18
C ALA A 254 -3.45 3.30 -14.48
N MET A 255 -3.09 3.40 -13.21
CA MET A 255 -3.16 4.65 -12.46
C MET A 255 -2.10 5.65 -12.92
N LEU A 256 -0.83 5.25 -13.05
CA LEU A 256 0.24 6.11 -13.52
C LEU A 256 -0.02 6.64 -14.94
N LYS A 257 -0.66 5.85 -15.81
CA LYS A 257 -1.05 6.27 -17.15
C LYS A 257 -1.99 7.48 -17.12
N LYS A 258 -2.92 7.53 -16.17
CA LYS A 258 -3.91 8.61 -16.02
C LYS A 258 -3.41 9.76 -15.14
N TRP A 259 -2.51 9.48 -14.21
CA TRP A 259 -2.10 10.43 -13.19
C TRP A 259 -1.03 11.39 -13.72
N SER A 260 -1.29 12.70 -13.64
CA SER A 260 -0.38 13.77 -14.09
C SER A 260 0.57 14.26 -12.99
N GLY A 261 0.64 13.56 -11.86
CA GLY A 261 1.39 13.99 -10.68
C GLY A 261 0.61 15.00 -9.83
N LEU A 262 1.31 15.66 -8.91
CA LEU A 262 0.74 16.75 -8.11
C LEU A 262 0.81 18.06 -8.90
N GLN A 263 -0.35 18.68 -9.17
CA GLN A 263 -0.46 19.93 -9.94
C GLN A 263 -1.40 20.92 -9.24
N MET A 264 -1.10 22.22 -9.33
CA MET A 264 -1.99 23.29 -8.88
C MET A 264 -3.03 23.64 -9.96
N PRO A 265 -4.23 24.14 -9.61
CA PRO A 265 -4.72 24.38 -8.25
C PRO A 265 -5.28 23.12 -7.60
N LEU A 266 -4.96 22.92 -6.31
CA LEU A 266 -5.51 21.83 -5.52
C LEU A 266 -6.71 22.30 -4.70
N MET A 267 -7.82 21.59 -4.83
CA MET A 267 -9.05 21.85 -4.07
C MET A 267 -8.87 21.33 -2.64
N THR A 268 -8.27 22.14 -1.77
CA THR A 268 -8.12 21.80 -0.36
C THR A 268 -9.10 22.60 0.49
N LYS A 269 -9.74 21.91 1.44
CA LYS A 269 -10.81 22.49 2.26
C LYS A 269 -10.30 23.54 3.23
N HIS A 270 -9.03 23.46 3.65
CA HIS A 270 -8.50 24.23 4.78
C HIS A 270 -7.23 25.00 4.42
N GLN A 271 -7.07 26.20 4.97
CA GLN A 271 -5.94 27.08 4.67
C GLN A 271 -4.57 26.44 4.95
N SER A 272 -4.37 25.82 6.11
CA SER A 272 -3.09 25.17 6.46
C SER A 272 -2.76 24.02 5.49
N GLN A 273 -3.77 23.26 5.06
CA GLN A 273 -3.60 22.21 4.05
C GLN A 273 -3.24 22.77 2.67
N ARG A 274 -3.67 24.00 2.31
CA ARG A 274 -3.28 24.67 1.05
C ARG A 274 -1.78 24.89 0.97
N ASN A 275 -1.20 25.45 2.03
CA ASN A 275 0.23 25.74 2.04
C ASN A 275 1.08 24.46 2.11
N VAL A 276 0.62 23.43 2.83
CA VAL A 276 1.21 22.09 2.79
C VAL A 276 1.15 21.50 1.37
N ALA A 277 -0.01 21.61 0.72
CA ALA A 277 -0.19 21.14 -0.64
C ALA A 277 0.72 21.88 -1.64
N ARG A 278 0.85 23.21 -1.51
CA ARG A 278 1.80 24.02 -2.30
C ARG A 278 3.24 23.54 -2.12
N ALA A 279 3.65 23.31 -0.87
CA ALA A 279 5.00 22.84 -0.57
C ALA A 279 5.28 21.48 -1.23
N LEU A 280 4.33 20.54 -1.11
CA LEU A 280 4.45 19.23 -1.74
C LEU A 280 4.44 19.28 -3.26
N VAL A 281 3.59 20.12 -3.88
CA VAL A 281 3.59 20.30 -5.34
C VAL A 281 4.95 20.82 -5.80
N ARG A 282 5.52 21.81 -5.10
CA ARG A 282 6.84 22.35 -5.44
C ARG A 282 7.94 21.33 -5.26
N LEU A 283 7.93 20.56 -4.16
CA LEU A 283 8.86 19.46 -3.95
C LEU A 283 8.75 18.42 -5.08
N TRP A 284 7.52 17.99 -5.39
CA TRP A 284 7.25 17.08 -6.49
C TRP A 284 7.78 17.62 -7.83
N SER A 285 7.51 18.88 -8.16
CA SER A 285 8.02 19.51 -9.39
C SER A 285 9.55 19.54 -9.44
N GLN A 286 10.22 19.89 -8.35
CA GLN A 286 11.69 19.89 -8.29
C GLN A 286 12.29 18.48 -8.48
N VAL A 287 11.69 17.47 -7.85
CA VAL A 287 12.16 16.09 -7.96
C VAL A 287 11.88 15.53 -9.34
N VAL A 288 10.70 15.79 -9.92
CA VAL A 288 10.38 15.37 -11.30
C VAL A 288 11.30 16.03 -12.33
N GLU A 289 11.68 17.29 -12.13
CA GLU A 289 12.60 18.00 -13.03
C GLU A 289 14.02 17.44 -12.96
N LYS A 290 14.50 17.11 -11.75
CA LYS A 290 15.89 16.69 -11.53
C LYS A 290 16.12 15.18 -11.63
N TYR A 291 15.16 14.38 -11.14
CA TYR A 291 15.20 12.92 -11.04
C TYR A 291 13.84 12.33 -11.44
N PRO A 292 13.44 12.44 -12.72
CA PRO A 292 12.11 12.06 -13.17
C PRO A 292 11.78 10.58 -12.91
N GLU A 293 12.73 9.68 -13.15
CA GLU A 293 12.54 8.23 -13.00
C GLU A 293 12.30 7.85 -11.52
N ASP A 294 13.12 8.37 -10.61
CA ASP A 294 12.98 8.17 -9.17
C ASP A 294 11.67 8.76 -8.63
N ALA A 295 11.26 9.92 -9.13
CA ALA A 295 9.98 10.53 -8.78
C ALA A 295 8.80 9.60 -9.10
N TYR A 296 8.84 8.97 -10.29
CA TYR A 296 7.79 8.03 -10.70
C TYR A 296 7.92 6.65 -10.05
N ALA A 297 9.11 6.24 -9.61
CA ALA A 297 9.28 5.07 -8.75
C ALA A 297 8.65 5.29 -7.37
N ALA A 298 8.88 6.45 -6.76
CA ALA A 298 8.23 6.87 -5.52
C ALA A 298 6.70 6.95 -5.69
N ALA A 299 6.23 7.52 -6.81
CA ALA A 299 4.81 7.54 -7.13
C ALA A 299 4.21 6.13 -7.29
N ALA A 300 4.89 5.22 -7.99
CA ALA A 300 4.44 3.84 -8.14
C ALA A 300 4.26 3.16 -6.77
N MET A 301 5.19 3.37 -5.85
CA MET A 301 5.09 2.89 -4.46
C MET A 301 3.88 3.47 -3.72
N LEU A 302 3.65 4.78 -3.85
CA LEU A 302 2.52 5.46 -3.20
C LEU A 302 1.17 5.04 -3.79
N VAL A 303 1.11 4.82 -5.11
CA VAL A 303 -0.06 4.27 -5.80
C VAL A 303 -0.33 2.84 -5.32
N TYR A 304 0.69 1.99 -5.25
CA TYR A 304 0.59 0.62 -4.77
C TYR A 304 0.01 0.55 -3.34
N ARG A 305 0.42 1.47 -2.46
CA ARG A 305 -0.09 1.57 -1.08
C ARG A 305 -1.43 2.29 -0.96
N ASN A 306 -2.01 2.76 -2.08
CA ASN A 306 -3.23 3.57 -2.10
C ASN A 306 -3.11 4.88 -1.29
N LEU A 307 -1.92 5.50 -1.32
CA LEU A 307 -1.58 6.74 -0.60
C LEU A 307 -1.28 7.92 -1.54
N HIS A 308 -1.53 7.77 -2.84
CA HIS A 308 -1.29 8.80 -3.84
C HIS A 308 -2.32 9.94 -3.79
N ASP A 309 -3.54 9.67 -3.31
CA ASP A 309 -4.62 10.66 -3.20
C ASP A 309 -4.54 11.48 -1.90
N GLU A 310 -4.71 12.79 -2.06
CA GLU A 310 -4.68 13.84 -1.01
C GLU A 310 -3.57 13.62 0.05
N PRO A 311 -2.29 13.77 -0.33
CA PRO A 311 -1.16 13.56 0.58
C PRO A 311 -1.23 14.38 1.88
N TRP A 312 -1.84 15.55 1.82
CA TRP A 312 -2.02 16.50 2.94
C TRP A 312 -3.20 16.15 3.87
N ALA A 313 -3.95 15.07 3.62
CA ALA A 313 -5.11 14.70 4.42
C ALA A 313 -4.74 14.15 5.81
N SER A 314 -3.59 13.49 5.95
CA SER A 314 -3.10 12.97 7.23
C SER A 314 -1.59 13.15 7.38
N LYS A 315 -1.12 13.23 8.63
CA LYS A 315 0.31 13.36 8.95
C LYS A 315 1.13 12.19 8.41
N GLU A 316 0.59 10.98 8.53
CA GLU A 316 1.24 9.75 8.07
C GLU A 316 1.47 9.77 6.56
N LYS A 317 0.41 10.08 5.78
CA LYS A 317 0.51 10.21 4.32
C LYS A 317 1.54 11.27 3.94
N LEU A 318 1.45 12.43 4.57
CA LEU A 318 2.35 13.55 4.31
C LEU A 318 3.81 13.18 4.58
N THR A 319 4.08 12.53 5.71
CA THR A 319 5.43 12.10 6.10
C THR A 319 5.99 11.09 5.10
N LEU A 320 5.18 10.12 4.69
CA LEU A 320 5.57 9.13 3.67
C LEU A 320 5.86 9.78 2.32
N TRP A 321 5.11 10.81 1.93
CA TRP A 321 5.37 11.57 0.70
C TRP A 321 6.69 12.33 0.76
N PHE A 322 6.97 13.01 1.87
CA PHE A 322 8.27 13.67 2.06
C PHE A 322 9.42 12.67 2.04
N GLN A 323 9.30 11.53 2.73
CA GLN A 323 10.31 10.47 2.72
C GLN A 323 10.53 9.88 1.32
N ALA A 324 9.44 9.56 0.61
CA ALA A 324 9.51 8.95 -0.72
C ALA A 324 10.15 9.88 -1.77
N LEU A 325 10.04 11.20 -1.59
CA LEU A 325 10.67 12.20 -2.46
C LEU A 325 12.06 12.63 -1.98
N GLY A 326 12.67 11.92 -1.02
CA GLY A 326 14.00 12.23 -0.49
C GLY A 326 14.05 13.47 0.42
N GLY A 327 12.90 13.93 0.90
CA GLY A 327 12.78 15.06 1.82
C GLY A 327 13.18 14.72 3.26
N ASP A 328 13.45 13.46 3.58
CA ASP A 328 14.01 13.05 4.86
C ASP A 328 15.41 13.62 5.13
N THR A 329 16.24 13.82 4.10
CA THR A 329 17.57 14.43 4.26
C THR A 329 17.55 15.92 4.61
N TYR A 330 16.58 16.69 4.09
CA TYR A 330 16.54 18.16 4.23
C TYR A 330 15.35 18.70 5.04
N PHE A 331 14.24 17.95 5.09
CA PHE A 331 12.97 18.38 5.67
C PHE A 331 12.51 17.46 6.81
N SER A 332 13.41 16.67 7.40
CA SER A 332 13.14 15.96 8.66
C SER A 332 14.00 16.52 9.79
N ASN A 333 13.45 16.56 11.00
CA ASN A 333 14.25 16.81 12.20
C ASN A 333 14.96 15.49 12.53
N GLY A 334 16.22 15.34 12.12
CA GLY A 334 16.94 14.08 12.25
C GLY A 334 17.04 13.58 13.70
N HIS A 335 16.55 12.37 13.97
CA HIS A 335 17.30 11.32 14.67
C HIS A 335 16.61 9.96 14.48
N PHE A 336 17.41 8.96 14.08
CA PHE A 336 17.06 7.54 14.12
C PHE A 336 16.92 7.11 15.59
N ASP A 337 15.76 7.31 16.18
CA ASP A 337 15.35 6.58 17.39
C ASP A 337 13.97 5.98 17.15
N LYS A 338 13.85 4.68 17.41
CA LYS A 338 12.74 3.80 16.95
C LYS A 338 11.35 4.14 17.51
N LEU A 339 11.22 5.27 18.23
CA LEU A 339 9.98 5.76 18.84
C LEU A 339 9.56 7.16 18.35
N SER A 340 10.38 7.86 17.56
CA SER A 340 10.05 9.20 17.02
C SER A 340 10.44 9.37 15.54
N ALA A 341 10.10 8.39 14.71
CA ALA A 341 10.30 8.50 13.27
C ALA A 341 9.49 9.69 12.68
N GLY A 342 10.18 10.68 12.12
CA GLY A 342 9.65 11.52 11.04
C GLY A 342 8.81 12.75 11.41
N SER A 343 9.24 13.59 12.36
CA SER A 343 8.67 14.94 12.42
C SER A 343 9.24 15.81 11.29
N ILE A 344 8.36 16.32 10.42
CA ILE A 344 8.71 17.24 9.33
C ILE A 344 9.31 18.53 9.91
N ASN A 345 10.47 18.94 9.41
CA ASN A 345 11.09 20.21 9.70
C ASN A 345 10.36 21.32 8.94
N TRP A 346 9.29 21.83 9.54
CA TRP A 346 8.44 22.85 8.92
C TRP A 346 9.15 24.17 8.67
N THR A 347 10.17 24.51 9.47
CA THR A 347 11.00 25.70 9.25
C THR A 347 11.73 25.59 7.92
N ALA A 348 12.40 24.47 7.67
CA ALA A 348 13.09 24.23 6.40
C ALA A 348 12.12 24.20 5.21
N VAL A 349 10.95 23.56 5.37
CA VAL A 349 9.90 23.51 4.33
C VAL A 349 9.41 24.91 3.96
N VAL A 350 9.10 25.75 4.95
CA VAL A 350 8.60 27.10 4.71
C VAL A 350 9.67 28.00 4.09
N GLU A 351 10.93 27.86 4.50
CA GLU A 351 12.03 28.65 3.94
C GLU A 351 12.32 28.30 2.46
N HIS A 352 12.32 27.01 2.12
CA HIS A 352 12.81 26.52 0.82
C HIS A 352 11.68 26.20 -0.18
N LEU A 353 10.55 25.69 0.31
CA LEU A 353 9.45 25.25 -0.54
C LEU A 353 8.30 26.25 -0.60
N ILE A 354 8.10 27.15 0.38
CA ILE A 354 6.98 28.12 0.36
C ILE A 354 7.49 29.57 0.36
N THR A 355 7.71 30.11 -0.84
CA THR A 355 8.25 31.47 -1.02
C THR A 355 7.19 32.56 -1.10
N GLU A 356 5.92 32.19 -1.31
CA GLU A 356 4.81 33.12 -1.57
C GLU A 356 4.08 33.61 -0.31
N VAL A 357 4.35 33.01 0.86
CA VAL A 357 3.67 33.35 2.13
C VAL A 357 4.66 33.95 3.12
N SER A 358 4.24 34.96 3.87
CA SER A 358 5.05 35.60 4.90
C SER A 358 4.28 35.72 6.22
N CYS A 359 4.99 36.09 7.29
CA CYS A 359 4.34 36.45 8.55
C CYS A 359 3.49 37.73 8.41
N ASP A 360 3.82 38.61 7.47
CA ASP A 360 3.05 39.83 7.22
C ASP A 360 1.66 39.52 6.66
N THR A 361 1.51 38.42 5.93
CA THR A 361 0.21 37.97 5.39
C THR A 361 -0.46 36.92 6.26
N CYS A 362 0.04 36.65 7.47
CA CYS A 362 -0.49 35.67 8.40
C CYS A 362 -1.55 36.30 9.33
N PRO A 363 -2.83 35.87 9.27
CA PRO A 363 -3.88 36.40 10.13
C PRO A 363 -3.60 36.21 11.63
N ILE A 364 -2.94 35.12 11.99
CA ILE A 364 -2.62 34.78 13.39
C ILE A 364 -1.52 35.70 13.94
N ALA A 365 -0.54 36.07 13.11
CA ALA A 365 0.57 36.95 13.50
C ALA A 365 0.15 38.41 13.63
N GLN A 366 -0.92 38.81 12.95
CA GLN A 366 -1.48 40.17 13.01
C GLN A 366 -2.33 40.43 14.27
N LEU A 367 -2.74 39.38 14.99
CA LEU A 367 -3.46 39.53 16.25
C LEU A 367 -2.56 40.16 17.34
N PRO A 368 -3.14 40.78 18.38
CA PRO A 368 -2.37 41.39 19.47
C PRO A 368 -1.40 40.39 20.15
N GLN A 369 -0.26 40.88 20.65
CA GLN A 369 0.82 40.05 21.20
C GLN A 369 0.49 39.38 22.55
N GLN A 370 -0.60 39.77 23.21
CA GLN A 370 -1.04 39.17 24.46
C GLN A 370 -1.45 37.71 24.23
N GLN A 371 -0.84 36.78 24.99
CA GLN A 371 -1.20 35.37 24.98
C GLN A 371 -2.41 35.10 25.87
N LEU A 372 -3.33 34.27 25.39
CA LEU A 372 -4.52 33.85 26.13
C LEU A 372 -4.33 32.48 26.80
N ARG A 373 -5.12 32.18 27.84
CA ARG A 373 -5.19 30.85 28.46
C ARG A 373 -5.72 29.82 27.45
N SER A 374 -6.72 30.16 26.64
CA SER A 374 -7.11 29.39 25.45
C SER A 374 -6.72 30.12 24.17
N ASP A 375 -5.45 29.98 23.76
CA ASP A 375 -4.91 30.62 22.55
C ASP A 375 -4.80 29.65 21.35
N LEU A 376 -4.69 30.22 20.15
CA LEU A 376 -4.50 29.54 18.86
C LEU A 376 -3.22 28.69 18.82
N SER A 377 -2.25 28.96 19.70
CA SER A 377 -0.89 28.38 19.69
C SER A 377 -0.69 27.11 20.52
N LYS A 378 -1.68 26.63 21.29
CA LYS A 378 -1.51 25.48 22.21
C LYS A 378 -1.59 24.10 21.55
N GLY A 379 -0.93 23.89 20.41
CA GLY A 379 -0.71 22.54 19.83
C GLY A 379 -1.96 21.75 19.40
N GLN A 380 -3.18 22.30 19.52
CA GLN A 380 -4.44 21.62 19.17
C GLN A 380 -4.89 21.90 17.72
N GLY A 381 -4.05 22.54 16.91
CA GLY A 381 -4.30 22.88 15.51
C GLY A 381 -4.07 21.73 14.54
N GLY A 382 -4.95 20.72 14.56
CA GLY A 382 -5.02 19.70 13.49
C GLY A 382 -3.84 18.72 13.43
N PRO A 383 -3.78 17.86 12.40
CA PRO A 383 -2.94 16.66 12.36
C PRO A 383 -1.43 16.90 12.44
N LEU A 384 -0.94 18.14 12.56
CA LEU A 384 0.48 18.45 12.35
C LEU A 384 1.20 19.06 13.55
N GLY A 385 0.53 19.36 14.68
CA GLY A 385 1.21 19.78 15.91
C GLY A 385 2.21 20.93 15.72
N MET A 386 1.82 22.00 15.01
CA MET A 386 2.74 23.06 14.60
C MET A 386 2.53 24.39 15.36
N PRO A 387 3.61 25.06 15.79
CA PRO A 387 3.54 26.31 16.56
C PRO A 387 3.38 27.55 15.66
N CYS A 388 2.52 28.49 16.06
CA CYS A 388 2.68 29.92 15.74
C CYS A 388 1.76 30.82 16.59
N ARG A 389 2.34 31.83 17.28
CA ARG A 389 1.76 33.18 17.55
C ARG A 389 2.77 34.17 18.22
N VAL A 390 4.01 34.30 17.73
CA VAL A 390 5.14 35.07 18.34
C VAL A 390 5.89 34.30 19.45
N GLY A 391 7.13 33.86 19.16
CA GLY A 391 8.07 33.43 20.21
C GLY A 391 9.01 32.27 19.92
N GLU A 392 8.82 31.45 18.88
CA GLU A 392 9.86 30.48 18.51
C GLU A 392 10.89 31.15 17.60
N THR A 393 12.06 31.44 18.17
CA THR A 393 13.25 31.86 17.44
C THR A 393 13.65 30.76 16.46
N ALA A 394 13.55 31.02 15.16
CA ALA A 394 14.21 30.19 14.16
C ALA A 394 15.73 30.23 14.42
N PRO A 395 16.44 29.10 14.55
CA PRO A 395 17.86 29.06 14.90
C PRO A 395 18.80 29.77 13.90
N SER A 396 18.31 30.20 12.74
CA SER A 396 19.12 30.66 11.60
C SER A 396 19.11 32.17 11.35
N THR A 397 18.34 32.99 12.09
CA THR A 397 18.35 34.45 11.85
C THR A 397 18.74 35.25 13.09
N SER A 398 19.84 36.00 12.97
CA SER A 398 20.39 36.92 13.98
C SER A 398 19.46 38.09 14.35
N SER A 399 18.23 38.10 13.86
CA SER A 399 17.20 39.11 14.13
C SER A 399 15.93 38.55 14.81
N GLY A 400 15.91 37.29 15.25
CA GLY A 400 14.94 36.80 16.24
C GLY A 400 13.46 36.70 15.83
N GLN A 401 13.10 36.80 14.54
CA GLN A 401 11.73 36.56 14.07
C GLN A 401 11.73 35.79 12.75
N ALA A 402 10.97 34.69 12.68
CA ALA A 402 10.73 33.96 11.44
C ALA A 402 9.99 34.87 10.44
N LYS A 403 10.57 35.11 9.25
CA LYS A 403 9.95 35.96 8.21
C LYS A 403 8.79 35.30 7.46
N ARG A 404 8.69 33.97 7.52
CA ARG A 404 7.69 33.18 6.76
C ARG A 404 7.02 32.14 7.67
N CYS A 405 5.73 31.89 7.42
CA CYS A 405 4.91 30.98 8.21
C CYS A 405 3.90 30.25 7.31
N ILE A 406 3.62 28.97 7.63
CA ILE A 406 2.65 28.13 6.92
C ILE A 406 1.19 28.62 7.05
N HIS A 407 0.92 29.58 7.94
CA HIS A 407 -0.38 30.22 8.12
C HIS A 407 -0.54 31.52 7.32
N GLY A 408 0.46 31.93 6.53
CA GLY A 408 0.32 33.08 5.64
C GLY A 408 -0.70 32.85 4.53
N LEU A 409 -1.33 33.93 4.06
CA LEU A 409 -2.23 33.95 2.92
C LEU A 409 -1.51 34.48 1.68
N THR A 410 -1.77 33.88 0.52
CA THR A 410 -1.46 34.49 -0.78
C THR A 410 -2.61 35.42 -1.23
N ALA A 411 -2.37 36.26 -2.23
CA ALA A 411 -3.39 37.20 -2.75
C ALA A 411 -4.67 36.53 -3.28
N THR A 412 -4.62 35.24 -3.63
CA THR A 412 -5.76 34.47 -4.18
C THR A 412 -6.39 33.54 -3.14
N ASP A 413 -5.91 33.52 -1.89
CA ASP A 413 -6.45 32.64 -0.87
C ASP A 413 -7.74 33.19 -0.24
N PRO A 414 -8.82 32.39 -0.13
CA PRO A 414 -9.95 32.69 0.74
C PRO A 414 -9.52 32.57 2.20
N PHE A 415 -10.01 33.48 3.03
CA PHE A 415 -9.70 33.51 4.45
C PHE A 415 -10.40 32.35 5.19
N ASP A 416 -9.62 31.51 5.89
CA ASP A 416 -10.16 30.43 6.72
C ASP A 416 -9.20 30.07 7.87
N CYS A 417 -9.45 30.64 9.05
CA CYS A 417 -8.64 30.39 10.24
C CYS A 417 -9.38 29.49 11.22
N ARG A 418 -8.72 28.43 11.70
CA ARG A 418 -9.22 27.57 12.78
C ARG A 418 -9.03 28.27 14.13
N VAL A 419 -10.02 28.13 15.02
CA VAL A 419 -9.99 28.65 16.39
C VAL A 419 -10.19 27.51 17.41
N PRO A 420 -9.76 27.69 18.69
CA PRO A 420 -9.98 26.69 19.74
C PRO A 420 -11.47 26.42 19.99
N TRP A 421 -11.79 25.24 20.54
CA TRP A 421 -13.15 24.90 20.95
C TRP A 421 -13.75 25.94 21.91
N ASP A 422 -12.94 26.47 22.83
CA ASP A 422 -13.40 27.42 23.84
C ASP A 422 -13.92 28.73 23.23
N TRP A 423 -13.56 29.01 21.98
CA TRP A 423 -14.02 30.17 21.23
C TRP A 423 -15.34 29.91 20.50
N SER A 424 -15.92 28.70 20.60
CA SER A 424 -17.13 28.28 19.89
C SER A 424 -18.37 29.14 20.17
N GLN A 425 -18.39 29.86 21.29
CA GLN A 425 -19.50 30.74 21.69
C GLN A 425 -19.29 32.20 21.26
N HIS A 426 -18.14 32.53 20.70
CA HIS A 426 -17.85 33.89 20.26
C HIS A 426 -18.52 34.21 18.92
N PRO A 427 -18.85 35.49 18.66
CA PRO A 427 -19.48 35.91 17.41
C PRO A 427 -18.66 35.52 16.18
N ASP A 428 -19.34 35.21 15.07
CA ASP A 428 -18.74 34.91 13.76
C ASP A 428 -17.86 33.63 13.69
N VAL A 429 -17.86 32.80 14.74
CA VAL A 429 -17.23 31.47 14.75
C VAL A 429 -18.21 30.42 14.24
N VAL A 430 -17.84 29.72 13.15
CA VAL A 430 -18.67 28.71 12.48
C VAL A 430 -18.14 27.31 12.75
N ASN A 431 -19.04 26.33 12.96
CA ASN A 431 -18.69 24.92 13.01
C ASN A 431 -18.78 24.30 11.61
N GLU A 432 -17.66 23.86 11.05
CA GLU A 432 -17.59 23.15 9.79
C GLU A 432 -16.89 21.81 9.99
N GLY A 433 -17.60 20.70 9.78
CA GLY A 433 -17.00 19.37 9.84
C GLY A 433 -16.48 18.93 11.23
N GLY A 434 -16.93 19.57 12.31
CA GLY A 434 -16.45 19.29 13.67
C GLY A 434 -15.30 20.18 14.14
N GLU A 435 -14.90 21.18 13.36
CA GLU A 435 -13.90 22.18 13.73
C GLU A 435 -14.52 23.58 13.77
N TYR A 436 -14.02 24.46 14.65
CA TYR A 436 -14.46 25.85 14.78
C TYR A 436 -13.53 26.78 14.00
N ARG A 437 -14.11 27.64 13.16
CA ARG A 437 -13.38 28.46 12.19
C ARG A 437 -14.00 29.85 12.03
N VAL A 438 -13.19 30.79 11.56
CA VAL A 438 -13.61 32.15 11.19
C VAL A 438 -13.24 32.45 9.74
N LYS A 439 -14.12 33.17 9.04
CA LYS A 439 -14.04 33.43 7.59
C LYS A 439 -13.58 34.84 7.21
N SER A 440 -13.27 35.69 8.19
CA SER A 440 -12.66 37.00 7.98
C SER A 440 -11.72 37.37 9.12
N TYR A 441 -10.79 38.30 8.84
CA TYR A 441 -9.89 38.83 9.87
C TYR A 441 -10.66 39.58 10.96
N GLU A 442 -11.70 40.33 10.58
CA GLU A 442 -12.55 41.03 11.54
C GLU A 442 -13.23 40.07 12.52
N ALA A 443 -13.74 38.94 12.04
CA ALA A 443 -14.30 37.89 12.87
C ALA A 443 -13.25 37.28 13.80
N LEU A 444 -12.03 37.03 13.30
CA LEU A 444 -10.92 36.52 14.10
C LEU A 444 -10.54 37.48 15.24
N LEU A 445 -10.43 38.77 14.94
CA LEU A 445 -10.08 39.80 15.92
C LEU A 445 -11.17 39.95 16.99
N LYS A 446 -12.45 39.96 16.60
CA LYS A 446 -13.58 40.02 17.53
C LYS A 446 -13.62 38.80 18.45
N ALA A 447 -13.43 37.60 17.91
CA ALA A 447 -13.40 36.37 18.70
C ALA A 447 -12.22 36.37 19.69
N TRP A 448 -11.06 36.88 19.27
CA TRP A 448 -9.90 37.04 20.16
C TRP A 448 -10.18 38.03 21.29
N GLN A 449 -10.74 39.21 20.98
CA GLN A 449 -11.09 40.23 21.98
C GLN A 449 -12.12 39.72 23.00
N ALA A 450 -13.17 39.03 22.53
CA ALA A 450 -14.19 38.44 23.39
C ALA A 450 -13.61 37.37 24.34
N GLN A 451 -12.64 36.57 23.87
CA GLN A 451 -11.93 35.63 24.74
C GLN A 451 -11.04 36.35 25.76
N ALA A 452 -10.32 37.40 25.35
CA ALA A 452 -9.45 38.17 26.24
C ALA A 452 -10.24 38.84 27.37
N GLU A 453 -11.41 39.42 27.06
CA GLU A 453 -12.31 40.01 28.05
C GLU A 453 -12.88 38.97 29.02
N LYS A 454 -13.26 37.80 28.51
CA LYS A 454 -13.75 36.69 29.33
C LYS A 454 -12.69 36.20 30.32
N GLU A 455 -11.46 35.98 29.86
CA GLU A 455 -10.36 35.53 30.73
C GLU A 455 -10.02 36.61 31.78
N LYS A 456 -9.99 37.88 31.38
CA LYS A 456 -9.80 38.99 32.32
C LYS A 456 -10.88 39.04 33.40
N ALA A 457 -12.15 38.87 33.04
CA ALA A 457 -13.26 38.85 33.99
C ALA A 457 -13.17 37.64 34.95
N GLU A 458 -12.74 36.48 34.45
CA GLU A 458 -12.48 35.29 35.28
C GLU A 458 -11.32 35.50 36.26
N ASP A 459 -10.23 36.15 35.82
CA ASP A 459 -9.09 36.46 36.69
C ASP A 459 -9.48 37.46 37.78
N GLU A 460 -10.23 38.51 37.43
CA GLU A 460 -10.75 39.50 38.39
C GLU A 460 -11.70 38.85 39.43
N ALA A 461 -12.57 37.94 38.99
CA ALA A 461 -13.47 37.19 39.88
C ALA A 461 -12.72 36.22 40.81
N ALA A 462 -11.64 35.58 40.34
CA ALA A 462 -10.81 34.70 41.15
C ALA A 462 -10.06 35.48 42.24
N THR A 463 -9.51 36.66 41.91
CA THR A 463 -8.88 37.54 42.93
C THR A 463 -9.87 38.08 43.96
N ALA A 464 -11.14 38.29 43.61
CA ALA A 464 -12.17 38.72 44.55
C ALA A 464 -12.59 37.60 45.53
N ALA A 465 -12.54 36.33 45.10
CA ALA A 465 -12.90 35.18 45.92
C ALA A 465 -11.81 34.81 46.95
N GLU A 466 -10.53 35.13 46.69
CA GLU A 466 -9.43 34.88 47.65
C GLU A 466 -9.39 35.91 48.80
N THR A 467 -10.05 37.06 48.66
CA THR A 467 -10.10 38.11 49.70
C THR A 467 -11.22 37.93 50.74
N ASP A 468 -12.19 37.05 50.50
CA ASP A 468 -13.30 36.80 51.44
C ASP A 468 -13.17 35.43 52.11
N THR A 469 -12.39 35.36 53.18
CA THR A 469 -12.52 34.29 54.18
C THR A 469 -12.30 34.82 55.59
N PRO A 470 -13.34 34.87 56.45
CA PRO A 470 -13.14 34.99 57.89
C PRO A 470 -13.45 33.67 58.63
N ALA A 471 -12.71 33.48 59.71
CA ALA A 471 -12.72 32.33 60.60
C ALA A 471 -13.93 32.27 61.57
N LYS A 472 -14.29 31.03 61.90
CA LYS A 472 -15.15 30.47 62.98
C LYS A 472 -15.69 31.40 64.10
N SER A 473 -16.98 31.23 64.45
CA SER A 473 -17.42 30.77 65.80
C SER A 473 -18.93 30.50 65.89
N ASP A 474 -19.29 29.54 66.76
CA ASP A 474 -20.60 29.01 67.15
C ASP A 474 -21.68 30.02 67.61
N GLY A 475 -22.96 29.62 67.51
CA GLY A 475 -24.04 30.18 68.35
C GLY A 475 -25.49 30.04 67.85
N SER A 476 -26.15 28.93 68.21
CA SER A 476 -27.56 28.77 68.67
C SER A 476 -28.73 29.62 68.12
N VAL A 477 -29.71 28.91 67.52
CA VAL A 477 -31.20 28.94 67.70
C VAL A 477 -31.96 30.29 67.68
N THR A 478 -32.93 30.46 66.76
CA THR A 478 -34.41 30.43 67.01
C THR A 478 -35.22 30.75 65.73
N VAL A 479 -36.36 30.07 65.64
CA VAL A 479 -37.49 30.08 64.69
C VAL A 479 -38.18 31.46 64.57
N THR A 480 -38.76 31.83 63.42
CA THR A 480 -40.22 31.93 63.13
C THR A 480 -40.53 32.69 61.83
N GLN A 481 -41.57 32.16 61.16
CA GLN A 481 -42.37 32.56 59.99
C GLN A 481 -42.65 34.07 59.80
N THR A 482 -42.88 34.52 58.55
CA THR A 482 -44.22 34.64 57.93
C THR A 482 -44.19 35.21 56.50
N ASP A 483 -44.99 34.56 55.65
CA ASP A 483 -45.94 35.08 54.65
C ASP A 483 -45.52 35.68 53.30
N GLU A 484 -45.78 34.86 52.28
CA GLU A 484 -46.66 35.09 51.11
C GLU A 484 -46.94 36.52 50.63
N ILE A 485 -46.86 36.72 49.30
CA ILE A 485 -48.03 36.86 48.40
C ILE A 485 -47.51 37.11 46.96
N SER A 486 -47.84 36.19 46.05
CA SER A 486 -47.91 36.48 44.61
C SER A 486 -49.18 37.27 44.29
N PRO A 487 -49.24 37.98 43.16
CA PRO A 487 -50.24 37.54 42.19
C PRO A 487 -49.77 37.62 40.72
N ALA A 488 -50.03 36.55 39.98
CA ALA A 488 -50.44 36.58 38.58
C ALA A 488 -51.97 36.90 38.54
N PRO A 489 -52.68 37.16 37.41
CA PRO A 489 -52.39 36.66 36.06
C PRO A 489 -52.81 37.59 34.88
N ASN A 490 -52.47 37.19 33.65
CA ASN A 490 -53.47 37.25 32.58
C ASN A 490 -53.18 36.22 31.48
N GLN A 491 -54.17 35.36 31.25
CA GLN A 491 -54.27 34.43 30.13
C GLN A 491 -55.11 35.08 29.02
N THR A 492 -54.76 34.80 27.77
CA THR A 492 -55.76 34.70 26.70
C THR A 492 -55.48 33.44 25.89
N THR A 493 -56.46 32.54 25.90
CA THR A 493 -56.52 31.24 25.24
C THR A 493 -56.84 31.34 23.75
N ALA A 494 -56.26 30.46 22.94
CA ALA A 494 -56.89 29.93 21.73
C ALA A 494 -56.71 28.39 21.70
N VAL A 495 -57.81 27.68 21.45
CA VAL A 495 -58.01 26.25 21.63
C VAL A 495 -57.68 25.48 20.35
N THR A 496 -56.94 24.36 20.47
CA THR A 496 -56.81 23.34 19.41
C THR A 496 -57.11 21.95 19.99
N ALA A 497 -57.85 21.13 19.23
CA ALA A 497 -58.29 19.77 19.58
C ALA A 497 -57.12 18.77 19.79
N PRO A 498 -57.30 17.66 20.54
CA PRO A 498 -56.22 16.81 21.01
C PRO A 498 -55.68 15.88 19.91
N THR A 499 -54.37 15.95 19.68
CA THR A 499 -53.60 15.02 18.84
C THR A 499 -53.11 13.84 19.72
N PRO A 500 -53.05 12.58 19.23
CA PRO A 500 -52.56 11.44 20.02
C PRO A 500 -51.10 11.62 20.48
N PRO A 501 -50.66 10.93 21.55
CA PRO A 501 -49.34 11.14 22.13
C PRO A 501 -48.22 10.86 21.11
N PRO A 502 -47.18 11.71 21.04
CA PRO A 502 -46.11 11.55 20.06
C PRO A 502 -45.30 10.29 20.37
N LYS A 503 -45.07 9.46 19.34
CA LYS A 503 -44.13 8.34 19.40
C LYS A 503 -42.74 8.89 19.75
N ASP A 504 -42.08 8.36 20.77
CA ASP A 504 -40.74 8.81 21.18
C ASP A 504 -39.80 8.93 19.98
N SER A 505 -39.17 10.10 19.85
CA SER A 505 -38.21 10.38 18.79
C SER A 505 -37.09 9.32 18.76
N PRO A 506 -36.61 8.88 17.58
CA PRO A 506 -35.56 7.87 17.45
C PRO A 506 -34.31 8.12 18.32
N ILE A 507 -33.94 9.39 18.52
CA ILE A 507 -32.80 9.77 19.35
C ILE A 507 -33.04 9.51 20.84
N VAL A 508 -34.28 9.65 21.32
CA VAL A 508 -34.66 9.37 22.72
C VAL A 508 -34.55 7.87 23.00
N LYS A 509 -35.03 7.03 22.06
CA LYS A 509 -34.90 5.57 22.16
C LYS A 509 -33.44 5.12 22.14
N GLN A 510 -32.59 5.75 21.33
CA GLN A 510 -31.16 5.49 21.31
C GLN A 510 -30.48 5.88 22.63
N ARG A 511 -30.78 7.07 23.16
CA ARG A 511 -30.27 7.53 24.47
C ARG A 511 -30.68 6.58 25.59
N ALA A 512 -31.94 6.14 25.63
CA ALA A 512 -32.42 5.17 26.61
C ALA A 512 -31.68 3.83 26.50
N ARG A 513 -31.39 3.34 25.28
CA ARG A 513 -30.58 2.13 25.05
C ARG A 513 -29.15 2.28 25.58
N ILE A 514 -28.50 3.40 25.30
CA ILE A 514 -27.14 3.67 25.77
C ILE A 514 -27.11 3.75 27.30
N ALA A 515 -28.07 4.47 27.90
CA ALA A 515 -28.17 4.60 29.35
C ALA A 515 -28.42 3.25 30.05
N ASP A 516 -29.33 2.42 29.51
CA ASP A 516 -29.59 1.07 30.03
C ASP A 516 -28.36 0.16 29.94
N PHE A 517 -27.64 0.20 28.81
CA PHE A 517 -26.39 -0.55 28.65
C PHE A 517 -25.34 -0.10 29.67
N MET A 518 -25.07 1.21 29.78
CA MET A 518 -24.09 1.73 30.75
C MET A 518 -24.43 1.36 32.19
N LYS A 519 -25.73 1.38 32.56
CA LYS A 519 -26.19 1.03 33.91
C LYS A 519 -26.08 -0.46 34.22
N ARG A 520 -26.42 -1.34 33.28
CA ARG A 520 -26.47 -2.79 33.50
C ARG A 520 -25.17 -3.50 33.14
N HIS A 521 -24.27 -2.85 32.41
CA HIS A 521 -22.97 -3.41 32.03
C HIS A 521 -22.20 -3.90 33.26
N GLU A 522 -22.14 -3.09 34.32
CA GLU A 522 -21.43 -3.41 35.57
C GLU A 522 -22.09 -4.55 36.37
N GLN A 523 -23.38 -4.80 36.15
CA GLN A 523 -24.14 -5.88 36.80
C GLN A 523 -23.97 -7.23 36.09
N LEU A 524 -23.52 -7.21 34.83
CA LEU A 524 -23.13 -8.40 34.08
C LEU A 524 -21.62 -8.63 34.27
N SER A 525 -21.07 -9.71 33.71
CA SER A 525 -19.65 -10.05 33.89
C SER A 525 -18.72 -9.11 33.11
N ALA A 526 -18.64 -7.86 33.55
CA ALA A 526 -17.79 -6.80 32.99
C ALA A 526 -16.30 -7.16 32.99
N ASN A 527 -15.87 -8.03 33.90
CA ASN A 527 -14.50 -8.53 34.00
C ASN A 527 -14.19 -9.64 32.99
N HIS A 528 -15.17 -10.07 32.20
CA HIS A 528 -14.92 -11.04 31.15
C HIS A 528 -14.11 -10.37 30.02
N PRO A 529 -13.06 -11.00 29.46
CA PRO A 529 -12.20 -10.33 28.48
C PRO A 529 -12.90 -9.91 27.17
N PHE A 530 -14.01 -10.55 26.83
CA PHE A 530 -14.87 -10.16 25.70
C PHE A 530 -15.94 -9.10 26.05
N ALA A 531 -16.05 -8.67 27.30
CA ALA A 531 -16.99 -7.64 27.70
C ALA A 531 -16.49 -6.26 27.24
N THR A 532 -17.38 -5.47 26.66
CA THR A 532 -17.03 -4.15 26.13
C THR A 532 -17.30 -3.03 27.15
N SER A 533 -16.41 -2.88 28.12
CA SER A 533 -16.57 -1.90 29.20
C SER A 533 -16.58 -0.47 28.70
N CYS A 534 -17.64 0.29 29.03
CA CYS A 534 -17.69 1.70 28.68
C CYS A 534 -16.52 2.49 29.32
N GLY A 535 -15.98 2.07 30.46
CA GLY A 535 -14.81 2.71 31.09
C GLY A 535 -13.53 2.66 30.28
N HIS A 536 -13.35 1.62 29.47
CA HIS A 536 -12.18 1.46 28.62
C HIS A 536 -12.45 1.90 27.17
N CYS A 537 -13.56 2.61 26.93
CA CYS A 537 -13.96 3.01 25.58
C CYS A 537 -13.57 4.47 25.29
N ARG A 538 -12.90 4.73 24.16
CA ARG A 538 -12.58 6.09 23.67
C ARG A 538 -13.82 6.96 23.43
N HIS A 539 -15.00 6.35 23.28
CA HIS A 539 -16.26 7.06 23.10
C HIS A 539 -16.92 7.50 24.42
N ARG A 540 -16.41 7.05 25.58
CA ARG A 540 -16.89 7.55 26.87
C ARG A 540 -16.39 8.98 27.06
N LEU A 541 -17.29 9.85 27.48
CA LEU A 541 -17.00 11.26 27.70
C LEU A 541 -17.01 11.56 29.21
N ASP A 542 -16.25 12.54 29.65
CA ASP A 542 -16.30 13.00 31.05
C ASP A 542 -17.58 13.81 31.33
N LYS A 543 -18.16 14.41 30.29
CA LYS A 543 -19.40 15.22 30.35
C LYS A 543 -20.40 14.77 29.29
N SER A 544 -21.68 15.08 29.51
CA SER A 544 -22.76 14.82 28.54
C SER A 544 -22.41 15.40 27.16
N PRO A 545 -22.69 14.68 26.05
CA PRO A 545 -22.45 15.17 24.69
C PRO A 545 -23.45 16.27 24.27
N THR A 546 -24.37 16.66 25.14
CA THR A 546 -25.38 17.70 24.88
C THR A 546 -25.50 18.64 26.07
N LYS A 547 -26.24 19.75 25.90
CA LYS A 547 -26.54 20.68 27.02
C LYS A 547 -27.39 20.06 28.14
N ASP A 548 -28.03 18.92 27.86
CA ASP A 548 -28.82 18.17 28.82
C ASP A 548 -27.93 17.14 29.54
N GLU A 549 -27.69 17.34 30.83
CA GLU A 549 -26.85 16.48 31.67
C GLU A 549 -27.46 15.09 31.90
N SER A 550 -28.77 14.91 31.65
CA SER A 550 -29.42 13.60 31.75
C SER A 550 -29.07 12.63 30.61
N VAL A 551 -28.44 13.13 29.54
CA VAL A 551 -28.03 12.33 28.39
C VAL A 551 -26.77 11.51 28.74
N PRO A 552 -26.75 10.20 28.44
CA PRO A 552 -25.63 9.34 28.81
C PRO A 552 -24.30 9.80 28.21
N HIS A 553 -23.24 9.67 29.00
CA HIS A 553 -21.87 10.14 28.71
C HIS A 553 -21.15 9.28 27.67
N CYS A 554 -21.71 9.22 26.47
CA CYS A 554 -21.20 8.49 25.32
C CYS A 554 -21.29 9.39 24.09
N ALA A 555 -20.22 9.49 23.30
CA ALA A 555 -20.16 10.30 22.09
C ALA A 555 -21.31 10.00 21.10
N TRP A 556 -21.81 8.76 21.10
CA TRP A 556 -22.94 8.36 20.27
C TRP A 556 -24.30 8.86 20.77
N ALA A 557 -24.44 9.35 22.00
CA ALA A 557 -25.72 9.85 22.52
C ALA A 557 -26.09 11.27 22.04
N GLY A 558 -25.12 12.01 21.49
CA GLY A 558 -25.30 13.38 20.97
C GLY A 558 -25.73 13.47 19.50
N ARG A 559 -25.69 12.37 18.73
CA ARG A 559 -25.99 12.36 17.28
C ARG A 559 -26.87 11.15 16.93
N LEU A 560 -27.74 11.32 15.93
CA LEU A 560 -28.56 10.21 15.44
C LEU A 560 -27.70 9.28 14.57
N ARG A 561 -27.23 8.18 15.16
CA ARG A 561 -26.49 7.10 14.47
C ARG A 561 -26.90 5.76 15.03
N ARG A 562 -26.82 4.70 14.21
CA ARG A 562 -27.17 3.35 14.67
C ARG A 562 -26.11 2.83 15.64
N VAL A 563 -26.53 2.57 16.87
CA VAL A 563 -25.73 1.92 17.92
C VAL A 563 -26.37 0.56 18.20
N TYR A 564 -25.54 -0.48 18.29
CA TYR A 564 -25.99 -1.86 18.50
C TYR A 564 -25.35 -2.43 19.77
N PHE A 565 -26.21 -2.92 20.64
CA PHE A 565 -25.84 -3.60 21.88
C PHE A 565 -26.33 -5.03 21.83
N LYS A 566 -25.54 -5.94 22.37
CA LYS A 566 -25.75 -7.37 22.36
C LYS A 566 -25.37 -7.96 23.73
N VAL A 567 -25.87 -9.15 23.99
CA VAL A 567 -25.42 -9.96 25.13
C VAL A 567 -25.09 -11.35 24.63
N LEU A 568 -23.94 -11.88 25.03
CA LEU A 568 -23.59 -13.27 24.80
C LEU A 568 -24.16 -14.07 25.97
N GLU A 569 -25.10 -14.96 25.67
CA GLU A 569 -25.74 -15.84 26.64
C GLU A 569 -25.30 -17.27 26.38
N SER A 570 -24.99 -18.01 27.45
CA SER A 570 -24.66 -19.42 27.37
C SER A 570 -25.87 -20.28 27.65
N GLU A 571 -25.92 -21.47 27.03
CA GLU A 571 -26.87 -22.52 27.40
C GLU A 571 -26.58 -23.08 28.80
N ASN A 572 -25.33 -22.95 29.28
CA ASN A 572 -24.95 -23.29 30.64
C ASN A 572 -25.33 -22.15 31.59
N LYS A 573 -26.32 -22.38 32.46
CA LYS A 573 -26.81 -21.40 33.45
C LYS A 573 -25.75 -20.93 34.46
N GLN A 574 -24.63 -21.63 34.58
CA GLN A 574 -23.51 -21.23 35.45
C GLN A 574 -22.50 -20.30 34.76
N ALA A 575 -22.56 -20.17 33.43
CA ALA A 575 -21.65 -19.32 32.69
C ALA A 575 -22.15 -17.86 32.65
N PRO A 576 -21.24 -16.87 32.73
CA PRO A 576 -21.63 -15.47 32.83
C PRO A 576 -22.23 -14.94 31.53
N HIS A 577 -23.17 -14.01 31.66
CA HIS A 577 -23.64 -13.19 30.54
C HIS A 577 -22.64 -12.07 30.23
N ILE A 578 -22.30 -11.90 28.95
CA ILE A 578 -21.23 -10.98 28.52
C ILE A 578 -21.83 -9.85 27.69
N PRO A 579 -21.81 -8.59 28.18
CA PRO A 579 -22.33 -7.44 27.46
C PRO A 579 -21.38 -6.99 26.35
N VAL A 580 -21.92 -6.75 25.15
CA VAL A 580 -21.14 -6.36 23.96
C VAL A 580 -21.75 -5.15 23.26
N CYS A 581 -20.92 -4.14 23.00
CA CYS A 581 -21.23 -2.96 22.22
C CYS A 581 -20.44 -3.03 20.91
N ARG A 582 -21.14 -3.00 19.77
CA ARG A 582 -20.50 -3.05 18.43
C ARG A 582 -19.74 -1.77 18.07
N GLN A 583 -19.91 -0.71 18.85
CA GLN A 583 -19.19 0.57 18.70
C GLN A 583 -18.17 0.78 19.81
N PHE A 584 -17.90 -0.24 20.63
CA PHE A 584 -16.82 -0.20 21.61
C PHE A 584 -15.50 0.07 20.90
N ALA A 585 -14.66 0.94 21.45
CA ALA A 585 -13.32 1.21 20.94
C ALA A 585 -12.32 1.35 22.08
N PRO A 586 -11.42 0.38 22.29
CA PRO A 586 -10.53 0.39 23.43
C PRO A 586 -9.57 1.59 23.40
N ASN A 587 -9.34 2.24 24.54
CA ASN A 587 -8.34 3.29 24.68
C ASN A 587 -6.91 2.74 24.87
N GLN A 588 -6.79 1.49 25.29
CA GLN A 588 -5.55 0.76 25.58
C GLN A 588 -4.94 0.06 24.35
N THR A 589 -3.65 -0.31 24.44
CA THR A 589 -2.92 -1.13 23.45
C THR A 589 -3.20 -2.63 23.61
N TRP A 590 -2.80 -3.46 22.64
CA TRP A 590 -3.08 -4.91 22.69
C TRP A 590 -2.41 -5.64 23.86
N ASP A 591 -1.21 -5.23 24.27
CA ASP A 591 -0.49 -5.78 25.42
C ASP A 591 -1.18 -5.46 26.77
N GLU A 592 -1.91 -4.34 26.86
CA GLU A 592 -2.71 -3.99 28.03
C GLU A 592 -4.09 -4.67 28.01
N LEU A 593 -4.68 -4.81 26.82
CA LEU A 593 -6.04 -5.31 26.64
C LEU A 593 -6.12 -6.84 26.68
N ILE A 594 -5.13 -7.53 26.10
CA ILE A 594 -5.14 -8.99 25.97
C ILE A 594 -4.49 -9.58 27.23
N PRO A 595 -5.23 -10.31 28.08
CA PRO A 595 -4.66 -10.94 29.25
C PRO A 595 -3.74 -12.10 28.84
N ALA A 596 -2.65 -12.28 29.58
CA ALA A 596 -1.79 -13.45 29.45
C ALA A 596 -2.56 -14.73 29.82
N HIS A 597 -2.48 -15.76 28.97
CA HIS A 597 -3.03 -17.07 29.29
C HIS A 597 -2.37 -17.65 30.55
N SER A 598 -3.16 -18.23 31.45
CA SER A 598 -2.67 -18.70 32.75
C SER A 598 -1.71 -19.89 32.66
N ASP A 599 -1.91 -20.77 31.67
CA ASP A 599 -1.08 -21.94 31.40
C ASP A 599 -0.97 -22.18 29.88
N PRO A 600 -0.10 -21.47 29.15
CA PRO A 600 0.00 -21.60 27.70
C PRO A 600 0.69 -22.92 27.32
N PRO A 601 0.21 -23.66 26.30
CA PRO A 601 0.71 -25.00 25.94
C PRO A 601 2.12 -25.04 25.31
N GLY A 602 2.94 -23.99 25.48
CA GLY A 602 4.31 -23.93 24.95
C GLY A 602 4.41 -23.92 23.42
N VAL A 603 3.34 -23.49 22.74
CA VAL A 603 3.28 -23.49 21.27
C VAL A 603 4.17 -22.39 20.69
N PRO A 604 4.94 -22.66 19.62
CA PRO A 604 5.79 -21.65 19.00
C PRO A 604 5.00 -20.42 18.53
N ARG A 605 5.54 -19.24 18.83
CA ARG A 605 4.93 -17.94 18.48
C ARG A 605 4.64 -17.79 17.00
N GLU A 606 5.61 -18.13 16.14
CA GLU A 606 5.44 -18.03 14.68
C GLU A 606 4.31 -18.92 14.19
N TRP A 607 4.16 -20.11 14.77
CA TRP A 607 3.04 -20.99 14.45
C TRP A 607 1.70 -20.36 14.85
N LEU A 608 1.59 -19.81 16.08
CA LEU A 608 0.36 -19.13 16.53
C LEU A 608 0.00 -17.97 15.61
N LYS A 609 0.99 -17.16 15.22
CA LYS A 609 0.81 -16.05 14.28
C LYS A 609 0.29 -16.53 12.92
N GLU A 610 0.88 -17.59 12.36
CA GLU A 610 0.41 -18.18 11.11
C GLU A 610 -1.02 -18.71 11.22
N GLN A 611 -1.37 -19.38 12.32
CA GLN A 611 -2.74 -19.88 12.54
C GLN A 611 -3.75 -18.75 12.68
N ILE A 612 -3.41 -17.68 13.42
CA ILE A 612 -4.25 -16.49 13.53
C ILE A 612 -4.52 -15.91 12.14
N LEU A 613 -3.47 -15.68 11.34
CA LEU A 613 -3.61 -15.14 9.99
C LEU A 613 -4.36 -16.09 9.04
N HIS A 614 -4.23 -17.40 9.25
CA HIS A 614 -5.01 -18.40 8.51
C HIS A 614 -6.50 -18.27 8.79
N LEU A 615 -6.91 -18.18 10.07
CA LEU A 615 -8.30 -17.98 10.47
C LEU A 615 -8.87 -16.68 9.88
N VAL A 616 -8.06 -15.62 9.83
CA VAL A 616 -8.45 -14.34 9.23
C VAL A 616 -8.68 -14.45 7.72
N LYS A 617 -7.76 -15.13 7.01
CA LYS A 617 -7.90 -15.38 5.56
C LYS A 617 -9.09 -16.27 5.25
N ASP A 618 -9.33 -17.29 6.06
CA ASP A 618 -10.44 -18.24 5.87
C ASP A 618 -11.81 -17.57 6.08
N ALA A 619 -11.95 -16.75 7.13
CA ALA A 619 -13.17 -15.97 7.37
C ALA A 619 -13.52 -15.05 6.17
N ASN A 620 -12.50 -14.48 5.51
CA ASN A 620 -12.68 -13.63 4.33
C ASN A 620 -13.18 -14.39 3.09
N ARG A 621 -12.86 -15.68 2.96
CA ARG A 621 -13.24 -16.50 1.80
C ARG A 621 -14.69 -16.93 1.83
N HIS A 622 -15.22 -17.19 3.02
CA HIS A 622 -16.54 -17.80 3.19
C HIS A 622 -17.71 -16.82 3.24
N GLY A 623 -17.47 -15.51 3.13
CA GLY A 623 -18.52 -14.49 3.06
C GLY A 623 -19.50 -14.62 4.24
N SER A 624 -19.01 -14.38 5.45
CA SER A 624 -19.84 -14.51 6.64
C SER A 624 -21.01 -13.50 6.62
N GLU A 625 -22.21 -13.95 7.00
CA GLU A 625 -23.37 -13.06 7.26
C GLU A 625 -23.06 -12.03 8.37
N TRP A 626 -22.06 -12.34 9.19
CA TRP A 626 -21.56 -11.53 10.30
C TRP A 626 -20.19 -10.96 9.96
N ASN A 627 -19.88 -9.75 10.40
CA ASN A 627 -18.54 -9.20 10.23
C ASN A 627 -17.54 -9.98 11.10
N ALA A 628 -16.68 -10.80 10.49
CA ALA A 628 -15.64 -11.54 11.19
C ALA A 628 -14.63 -10.58 11.84
N PHE A 629 -14.21 -10.89 13.07
CA PHE A 629 -13.29 -10.09 13.90
C PHE A 629 -13.83 -8.71 14.35
N GLU A 630 -15.11 -8.44 14.13
CA GLU A 630 -15.76 -7.18 14.54
C GLU A 630 -15.52 -6.85 16.03
N PHE A 631 -15.62 -7.83 16.93
CA PHE A 631 -15.44 -7.54 18.36
C PHE A 631 -13.98 -7.31 18.75
N LEU A 632 -13.04 -7.96 18.07
CA LEU A 632 -11.61 -7.74 18.33
C LEU A 632 -11.10 -6.42 17.76
N THR A 633 -11.76 -5.90 16.73
CA THR A 633 -11.38 -4.59 16.18
C THR A 633 -11.88 -3.42 16.99
N GLY A 634 -13.05 -3.55 17.65
CA GLY A 634 -13.62 -2.48 18.45
C GLY A 634 -13.68 -1.14 17.71
N ARG A 635 -14.18 -1.08 16.48
CA ARG A 635 -14.54 0.21 15.86
C ARG A 635 -15.52 0.04 14.72
N PRO A 636 -16.40 1.02 14.48
CA PRO A 636 -17.12 1.08 13.22
C PRO A 636 -16.12 1.26 12.07
N MET A 637 -16.20 0.39 11.07
CA MET A 637 -15.41 0.46 9.84
C MET A 637 -16.05 1.43 8.83
N GLY A 638 -15.22 2.12 8.06
CA GLY A 638 -15.67 2.87 6.87
C GLY A 638 -16.24 1.94 5.81
N ALA A 639 -17.00 2.49 4.84
CA ALA A 639 -17.69 1.69 3.80
C ALA A 639 -16.74 0.80 2.96
N ASN A 640 -15.46 1.17 2.88
CA ASN A 640 -14.42 0.45 2.12
C ASN A 640 -13.44 -0.33 3.03
N GLU A 641 -13.62 -0.28 4.35
CA GLU A 641 -12.74 -0.95 5.31
C GLU A 641 -13.30 -2.34 5.67
N LYS A 642 -12.41 -3.33 5.78
CA LYS A 642 -12.77 -4.68 6.24
C LYS A 642 -12.14 -4.97 7.60
N TYR A 643 -12.93 -5.52 8.50
CA TYR A 643 -12.52 -5.89 9.86
C TYR A 643 -11.30 -6.80 9.90
N SER A 644 -11.30 -7.82 9.04
CA SER A 644 -10.19 -8.76 8.86
C SER A 644 -8.89 -8.11 8.38
N ASN A 645 -8.98 -7.16 7.45
CA ASN A 645 -7.81 -6.43 6.94
C ASN A 645 -7.20 -5.56 8.03
N TRP A 646 -8.03 -4.83 8.76
CA TRP A 646 -7.58 -4.03 9.90
C TRP A 646 -6.94 -4.91 10.98
N PHE A 647 -7.56 -6.04 11.32
CA PHE A 647 -7.02 -6.97 12.32
C PHE A 647 -5.65 -7.53 11.90
N SER A 648 -5.48 -7.84 10.60
CA SER A 648 -4.19 -8.30 10.06
C SER A 648 -3.10 -7.24 10.20
N GLN A 649 -3.42 -5.97 9.90
CA GLN A 649 -2.50 -4.85 10.08
C GLN A 649 -2.13 -4.61 11.56
N GLN A 650 -3.08 -4.79 12.48
CA GLN A 650 -2.77 -4.71 13.92
C GLN A 650 -1.91 -5.89 14.38
N MET A 651 -2.14 -7.09 13.86
CA MET A 651 -1.31 -8.25 14.15
C MET A 651 0.14 -8.07 13.67
N GLU A 652 0.34 -7.38 12.53
CA GLU A 652 1.68 -7.04 12.04
C GLU A 652 2.37 -5.94 12.85
N SER A 653 1.62 -4.95 13.31
CA SER A 653 2.17 -3.77 14.02
C SER A 653 2.36 -3.99 15.52
N GLN A 654 1.39 -4.60 16.21
CA GLN A 654 1.38 -4.78 17.68
C GLN A 654 1.64 -6.23 18.11
N GLY A 655 1.60 -7.20 17.18
CA GLY A 655 1.80 -8.61 17.53
C GLY A 655 3.20 -8.94 18.06
N GLY A 656 4.19 -8.10 17.76
CA GLY A 656 5.54 -8.20 18.32
C GLY A 656 5.60 -7.93 19.82
N ASP A 657 4.71 -7.08 20.33
CA ASP A 657 4.75 -6.58 21.71
C ASP A 657 4.04 -7.51 22.71
N LEU A 658 3.31 -8.52 22.21
CA LEU A 658 2.61 -9.49 23.04
C LEU A 658 3.58 -10.50 23.68
N SER A 659 3.34 -10.92 24.92
CA SER A 659 3.97 -12.13 25.45
C SER A 659 3.44 -13.39 24.74
N ASP A 660 4.17 -14.51 24.80
CA ASP A 660 3.71 -15.77 24.19
C ASP A 660 2.39 -16.26 24.80
N ALA A 661 2.18 -16.01 26.10
CA ALA A 661 0.92 -16.28 26.78
C ALA A 661 -0.24 -15.41 26.23
N GLN A 662 0.02 -14.13 25.92
CA GLN A 662 -0.98 -13.24 25.30
C GLN A 662 -1.23 -13.61 23.84
N MET A 663 -0.19 -14.02 23.11
CA MET A 663 -0.33 -14.52 21.74
C MET A 663 -1.26 -15.73 21.68
N PHE A 664 -1.15 -16.64 22.66
CA PHE A 664 -2.06 -17.77 22.78
C PHE A 664 -3.50 -17.34 23.11
N THR A 665 -3.69 -16.38 24.03
CA THR A 665 -5.02 -15.80 24.30
C THR A 665 -5.63 -15.19 23.03
N LEU A 666 -4.85 -14.43 22.26
CA LEU A 666 -5.30 -13.83 21.02
C LEU A 666 -5.69 -14.89 19.98
N PHE A 667 -4.96 -16.00 19.92
CA PHE A 667 -5.32 -17.15 19.07
C PHE A 667 -6.68 -17.74 19.47
N VAL A 668 -6.90 -17.99 20.76
CA VAL A 668 -8.20 -18.47 21.27
C VAL A 668 -9.32 -17.50 20.88
N TRP A 669 -9.10 -16.20 21.05
CA TRP A 669 -10.11 -15.18 20.73
C TRP A 669 -10.41 -15.10 19.23
N THR A 670 -9.36 -15.16 18.41
CA THR A 670 -9.44 -15.18 16.95
C THR A 670 -10.26 -16.39 16.48
N HIS A 671 -10.03 -17.55 17.08
CA HIS A 671 -10.78 -18.76 16.79
C HIS A 671 -12.26 -18.63 17.18
N THR A 672 -12.58 -18.04 18.34
CA THR A 672 -13.95 -17.73 18.75
C THR A 672 -14.65 -16.78 17.75
N GLU A 673 -14.01 -15.69 17.33
CA GLU A 673 -14.58 -14.77 16.32
C GLU A 673 -14.85 -15.48 14.99
N TRP A 674 -13.91 -16.32 14.57
CA TRP A 674 -14.03 -17.13 13.36
C TRP A 674 -15.22 -18.11 13.46
N GLN A 675 -15.40 -18.77 14.60
CA GLN A 675 -16.56 -19.62 14.85
C GLN A 675 -17.88 -18.83 14.84
N ARG A 676 -17.94 -17.69 15.54
CA ARG A 676 -19.13 -16.82 15.57
C ARG A 676 -19.53 -16.39 14.16
N ALA A 677 -18.56 -16.01 13.33
CA ALA A 677 -18.84 -15.55 11.99
C ALA A 677 -19.47 -16.63 11.09
N ARG A 678 -19.25 -17.92 11.39
CA ARG A 678 -19.70 -19.07 10.60
C ARG A 678 -20.90 -19.83 11.20
N ARG A 679 -21.16 -19.69 12.50
CA ARG A 679 -22.16 -20.49 13.24
C ARG A 679 -22.99 -19.61 14.17
N GLY A 680 -24.28 -19.92 14.33
CA GLY A 680 -25.16 -19.23 15.28
C GLY A 680 -24.79 -19.43 16.76
N SER A 681 -24.02 -20.47 17.07
CA SER A 681 -23.43 -20.73 18.39
C SER A 681 -21.92 -20.95 18.27
N PHE A 682 -21.16 -20.51 19.28
CA PHE A 682 -19.70 -20.55 19.27
C PHE A 682 -19.12 -20.85 20.66
N SER A 683 -17.91 -21.39 20.70
CA SER A 683 -17.23 -21.71 21.94
C SER A 683 -16.44 -20.51 22.45
N LEU A 684 -16.65 -20.15 23.71
CA LEU A 684 -15.98 -19.03 24.37
C LEU A 684 -15.49 -19.48 25.76
N PRO A 685 -14.30 -19.00 26.21
CA PRO A 685 -13.88 -19.19 27.58
C PRO A 685 -14.92 -18.65 28.57
N VAL A 686 -15.08 -19.31 29.72
CA VAL A 686 -16.01 -18.90 30.79
C VAL A 686 -15.36 -17.86 31.72
N ASN A 687 -14.03 -17.80 31.74
CA ASN A 687 -13.24 -16.88 32.55
C ASN A 687 -11.99 -16.41 31.80
N SER A 688 -11.28 -15.43 32.37
CA SER A 688 -10.05 -14.84 31.83
C SER A 688 -8.89 -15.81 31.70
N HIS A 689 -8.97 -17.01 32.29
CA HIS A 689 -7.90 -17.99 32.31
C HIS A 689 -7.87 -18.91 31.09
N GLY A 690 -8.93 -18.94 30.27
CA GLY A 690 -8.94 -19.68 29.00
C GLY A 690 -9.07 -21.21 29.12
N VAL A 691 -9.22 -21.75 30.34
CA VAL A 691 -9.15 -23.20 30.61
C VAL A 691 -10.51 -23.91 30.50
N GLN A 692 -11.61 -23.18 30.72
CA GLN A 692 -12.97 -23.72 30.64
C GLN A 692 -13.74 -23.01 29.54
N PHE A 693 -14.44 -23.77 28.69
CA PHE A 693 -15.22 -23.25 27.58
C PHE A 693 -16.70 -23.58 27.75
N ALA A 694 -17.56 -22.66 27.35
CA ALA A 694 -18.99 -22.89 27.21
C ALA A 694 -19.46 -22.47 25.81
N THR A 695 -20.60 -23.02 25.39
CA THR A 695 -21.25 -22.61 24.15
C THR A 695 -22.07 -21.36 24.41
N TYR A 696 -21.86 -20.33 23.59
CA TYR A 696 -22.53 -19.04 23.64
C TYR A 696 -23.33 -18.77 22.37
N GLN A 697 -24.38 -17.96 22.51
CA GLN A 697 -25.17 -17.40 21.40
C GLN A 697 -25.31 -15.89 21.58
N GLU A 698 -25.34 -15.16 20.46
CA GLU A 698 -25.52 -13.70 20.47
C GLU A 698 -27.02 -13.35 20.50
N ARG A 699 -27.44 -12.57 21.49
CA ARG A 699 -28.82 -12.06 21.60
C ARG A 699 -28.86 -10.53 21.56
N GLU A 700 -29.96 -10.00 21.03
CA GLU A 700 -30.23 -8.56 21.02
C GLU A 700 -30.38 -8.02 22.45
N TRP A 701 -29.76 -6.87 22.72
CA TRP A 701 -29.91 -6.20 24.00
C TRP A 701 -31.34 -5.68 24.18
N GLN A 702 -32.07 -6.29 25.11
CA GLN A 702 -33.41 -5.87 25.47
C GLN A 702 -33.33 -4.76 26.53
N VAL A 703 -33.80 -3.56 26.18
CA VAL A 703 -33.95 -2.45 27.13
C VAL A 703 -34.97 -2.87 28.17
N HIS A 704 -34.58 -2.85 29.45
CA HIS A 704 -35.50 -3.17 30.52
C HIS A 704 -36.52 -2.04 30.61
N LYS A 705 -37.77 -2.31 30.22
CA LYS A 705 -38.87 -1.40 30.56
C LYS A 705 -39.01 -1.49 32.07
N SER A 706 -38.65 -0.43 32.80
CA SER A 706 -38.98 -0.35 34.22
C SER A 706 -40.47 -0.65 34.35
N ALA A 707 -40.82 -1.68 35.13
CA ALA A 707 -42.20 -1.87 35.55
C ALA A 707 -42.69 -0.51 36.08
N LYS A 708 -43.80 -0.02 35.54
CA LYS A 708 -44.49 1.15 36.11
C LYS A 708 -44.71 0.85 37.59
N ALA A 709 -44.13 1.68 38.44
CA ALA A 709 -44.60 1.84 39.81
C ALA A 709 -46.02 2.40 39.79
#